data_AF-A0A534Z1D6-F1
#
_entry.id   AF-A0A534Z1D6-F1
#
_cell.length_a   1.000
_cell.length_b   1.000
_cell.length_c   1.000
_cell.angle_alpha   90.00
_cell.angle_beta   90.00
_cell.angle_gamma   90.00
#
_symmetry.space_group_name_H-M   'P 1'
#
loop_
_entity.id
_entity.type
_entity.pdbx_description
1 polymer ?
#
loop_
_entity_poly.entity_id
_entity_poly.type
_entity_poly.pdbx_seq_one_letter_code
_entity_poly.pdbx_strand_id
1 'polypeptide(L)'
;MIGRLLAVALLLPALAAADVSVRATLDPPQVRVGEASDLSVEIDGAQNAPVPKIALQTASTGGVTVRYVGPSTQVSIVNGQVSASITHRYSVVATQPGRFTIGPITVEYGGKTYAAGTVTLEAVAAGAPTGRGPAAAPAGEQLRLVLSAAGAEAYVGERVPITLRLTIGQVRVADLQYPVIPGEGFALDKLPEPEQRREGATQVVEFHTTLVPLRSGTLTIGPATMALNLVVRGRVTDPFFGSVLGDQRRPMELHSEPLALAVLPLPDAGKPADFSGAVGHFQFDLKASPLEVAVGDPVTVTSTIRGDGALDAVRPPAIAANDRLRVYPVQVAQVANQPAAHAGEKVFEQVVIPLAAGTVALPDLRFSYFDPEARSYQTVDRPPIVLTVHESAAAHAAPQITGAVGAPAPKPERLGRDIVFIKDAPGELRPIGARRWRSPVFWLLQLVPLAVWLGALAVERRRRRLTGDVRYARFTRAGREARAAIARAGAALRAGDRAAFHDTVAAAVRDYLAAKLDLPPGAVTAAAAAERLRRAGLALEVAGELEAFFAACEQARFAPPGADGADMRRTLERADAIVRALERERRLGRSLAAASLLVIALASVVRAAPPAETPNTIFFRANALYGEERWAEAAAEYERVLAAGWESGNLYFNLGNAWFRAGDVGRAVLDYERARRLLPRDPDVQANLSYAREQAGESGTETLWPRLVFPLAGRAASDELLGAASALYAAIMALLTVALFVPAVAPGARSAAAVAALALVVVLPSAAWRLATVDLPAWAVVVGHDEATVRFEPSASGTAHFQAKPGTVVRLLGTREGWAQVERADGRRGWVEQAAVATI
;
A
#
# COMPACT_ATOMS: atom_id res chain seq x y z
N MET A 1 26.14 -18.85 29.42
CA MET A 1 25.87 -17.75 28.47
C MET A 1 24.53 -17.95 27.73
N ILE A 2 23.40 -18.02 28.46
CA ILE A 2 22.04 -18.15 27.89
C ILE A 2 21.06 -17.14 28.54
N GLY A 3 21.54 -16.26 29.42
CA GLY A 3 20.71 -15.40 30.27
C GLY A 3 20.49 -13.95 29.82
N ARG A 4 20.71 -13.60 28.54
CA ARG A 4 20.61 -12.19 28.07
C ARG A 4 19.68 -11.94 26.87
N LEU A 5 18.88 -12.92 26.44
CA LEU A 5 17.97 -12.77 25.30
C LEU A 5 16.48 -12.66 25.68
N LEU A 6 16.13 -12.55 26.97
CA LEU A 6 14.74 -12.56 27.44
C LEU A 6 14.29 -11.28 28.18
N ALA A 7 14.94 -10.15 27.92
CA ALA A 7 14.67 -8.88 28.61
C ALA A 7 14.25 -7.73 27.66
N VAL A 8 13.67 -8.02 26.50
CA VAL A 8 13.21 -6.99 25.52
C VAL A 8 11.68 -6.91 25.42
N ALA A 9 10.91 -7.72 26.15
CA ALA A 9 9.46 -7.79 25.98
C ALA A 9 8.60 -6.97 26.98
N LEU A 10 9.18 -6.26 27.96
CA LEU A 10 8.39 -5.56 28.99
C LEU A 10 9.11 -4.31 29.50
N LEU A 11 9.09 -3.22 28.72
CA LEU A 11 9.33 -1.86 29.21
C LEU A 11 8.38 -0.91 28.46
N LEU A 12 7.18 -0.73 29.01
CA LEU A 12 6.39 0.48 28.77
C LEU A 12 7.11 1.62 29.50
N PRO A 13 7.62 2.67 28.82
CA PRO A 13 8.01 3.86 29.52
C PRO A 13 6.75 4.64 29.88
N ALA A 14 6.58 4.94 31.16
CA ALA A 14 5.68 5.99 31.60
C ALA A 14 6.12 7.30 30.91
N LEU A 15 5.25 7.91 30.11
CA LEU A 15 5.49 9.23 29.54
C LEU A 15 5.56 10.25 30.67
N ALA A 16 6.78 10.68 31.00
CA ALA A 16 6.98 12.01 31.57
C ALA A 16 6.70 13.02 30.45
N ALA A 17 5.78 13.94 30.69
CA ALA A 17 5.55 15.06 29.79
C ALA A 17 6.83 15.91 29.71
N ALA A 18 7.38 16.07 28.51
CA ALA A 18 8.48 16.99 28.28
C ALA A 18 8.01 18.43 28.54
N ASP A 19 8.82 19.24 29.22
CA ASP A 19 8.56 20.68 29.37
C ASP A 19 8.54 21.33 27.99
N VAL A 20 7.37 21.85 27.59
CA VAL A 20 7.19 22.53 26.31
C VAL A 20 7.74 23.95 26.42
N SER A 21 8.64 24.34 25.53
CA SER A 21 9.18 25.70 25.45
C SER A 21 8.96 26.31 24.07
N VAL A 22 8.77 27.63 23.99
CA VAL A 22 8.51 28.32 22.72
C VAL A 22 9.46 29.51 22.58
N ARG A 23 10.10 29.65 21.42
CA ARG A 23 11.04 30.74 21.12
C ARG A 23 10.81 31.28 19.70
N ALA A 24 10.82 32.60 19.56
CA ALA A 24 10.82 33.27 18.26
C ALA A 24 12.19 33.86 17.94
N THR A 25 12.67 33.66 16.71
CA THR A 25 13.94 34.22 16.19
C THR A 25 13.73 34.81 14.81
N LEU A 26 14.53 35.83 14.47
CA LEU A 26 14.46 36.55 13.20
C LEU A 26 15.88 36.58 12.60
N ASP A 27 16.04 36.07 11.38
CA ASP A 27 17.34 35.96 10.71
C ASP A 27 17.26 36.32 9.22
N PRO A 28 17.99 37.35 8.73
CA PRO A 28 18.78 38.31 9.51
C PRO A 28 17.85 39.34 10.21
N PRO A 29 18.21 39.85 11.41
CA PRO A 29 17.43 40.87 12.11
C PRO A 29 17.49 42.26 11.45
N GLN A 30 18.41 42.46 10.49
CA GLN A 30 18.56 43.68 9.70
C GLN A 30 18.50 43.34 8.20
N VAL A 31 17.64 44.03 7.45
CA VAL A 31 17.43 43.83 6.00
C VAL A 31 17.37 45.18 5.28
N ARG A 32 17.57 45.19 3.96
CA ARG A 32 17.18 46.37 3.16
C ARG A 32 15.68 46.38 2.93
N VAL A 33 15.12 47.56 2.69
CA VAL A 33 13.72 47.68 2.25
C VAL A 33 13.50 46.82 1.00
N GLY A 34 12.50 45.93 1.03
CA GLY A 34 12.19 44.97 -0.03
C GLY A 34 12.85 43.59 0.10
N GLU A 35 13.87 43.43 0.96
CA GLU A 35 14.46 42.12 1.27
C GLU A 35 13.64 41.41 2.37
N ALA A 36 13.57 40.08 2.31
CA ALA A 36 12.87 39.26 3.29
C ALA A 36 13.82 38.82 4.43
N SER A 37 13.29 38.81 5.66
CA SER A 37 13.86 38.16 6.83
C SER A 37 13.01 36.97 7.24
N ASP A 38 13.65 35.88 7.67
CA ASP A 38 12.94 34.68 8.10
C ASP A 38 12.65 34.73 9.60
N LEU A 39 11.36 34.81 9.96
CA LEU A 39 10.88 34.65 11.32
C LEU A 39 10.58 33.17 11.59
N SER A 40 11.30 32.59 12.53
CA SER A 40 11.12 31.21 12.99
C SER A 40 10.53 31.18 14.39
N VAL A 41 9.40 30.50 14.57
CA VAL A 41 8.79 30.25 15.88
C VAL A 41 8.93 28.77 16.20
N GLU A 42 9.88 28.44 17.06
CA GLU A 42 10.22 27.07 17.46
C GLU A 42 9.49 26.69 18.75
N ILE A 43 8.87 25.50 18.73
CA ILE A 43 8.13 24.90 19.83
C ILE A 43 8.80 23.57 20.15
N ASP A 44 9.57 23.57 21.23
CA ASP A 44 10.33 22.42 21.70
C ASP A 44 9.44 21.54 22.61
N GLY A 45 9.42 20.23 22.39
CA GLY A 45 8.58 19.28 23.15
C GLY A 45 7.22 18.95 22.52
N ALA A 46 6.96 19.37 21.28
CA ALA A 46 5.71 19.11 20.55
C ALA A 46 5.97 18.58 19.13
N GLN A 47 5.23 17.52 18.75
CA GLN A 47 5.25 16.98 17.38
C GLN A 47 4.26 17.67 16.45
N ASN A 48 3.15 18.17 17.01
CA ASN A 48 2.06 18.81 16.29
C ASN A 48 1.56 20.01 17.11
N ALA A 49 2.00 21.22 16.79
CA ALA A 49 1.46 22.44 17.39
C ALA A 49 0.68 23.25 16.34
N PRO A 50 -0.42 23.90 16.72
CA PRO A 50 -1.15 24.79 15.82
C PRO A 50 -0.31 26.03 15.49
N VAL A 51 -0.61 26.65 14.35
CA VAL A 51 0.12 27.83 13.86
C VAL A 51 0.11 28.94 14.92
N PRO A 52 1.29 29.50 15.29
CA PRO A 52 1.38 30.60 16.24
C PRO A 52 0.52 31.80 15.85
N LYS A 53 -0.21 32.34 16.82
CA LYS A 53 -0.95 33.59 16.69
C LYS A 53 0.05 34.73 16.82
N ILE A 54 0.24 35.49 15.74
CA ILE A 54 0.99 36.74 15.76
C ILE A 54 -0.04 37.85 15.81
N ALA A 55 -0.08 38.58 16.93
CA ALA A 55 -0.95 39.75 17.04
C ALA A 55 -0.38 40.89 16.19
N LEU A 56 -0.57 40.83 14.88
CA LEU A 56 -0.50 42.00 14.02
C LEU A 56 -1.81 42.74 14.23
N GLN A 57 -1.75 43.90 14.90
CA GLN A 57 -2.88 44.82 14.90
C GLN A 57 -3.34 44.99 13.46
N THR A 58 -4.60 44.64 13.23
CA THR A 58 -5.38 44.95 12.04
C THR A 58 -5.16 46.39 11.61
N ALA A 59 -4.28 46.61 10.63
CA ALA A 59 -4.30 47.70 9.67
C ALA A 59 -3.03 47.65 8.81
N SER A 60 -3.20 47.96 7.53
CA SER A 60 -2.17 48.38 6.58
C SER A 60 -1.46 49.68 6.99
N THR A 61 -0.93 49.76 8.21
CA THR A 61 -0.15 50.90 8.69
C THR A 61 1.03 50.38 9.50
N GLY A 62 2.22 50.48 8.91
CA GLY A 62 3.46 50.20 9.64
C GLY A 62 4.57 49.56 8.82
N GLY A 63 4.47 49.48 7.50
CA GLY A 63 5.64 49.22 6.66
C GLY A 63 6.25 47.81 6.71
N VAL A 64 5.54 46.79 7.19
CA VAL A 64 6.02 45.38 7.22
C VAL A 64 4.92 44.40 6.82
N THR A 65 5.26 43.44 5.96
CA THR A 65 4.40 42.32 5.54
C THR A 65 4.92 41.03 6.13
N VAL A 66 4.07 40.24 6.79
CA VAL A 66 4.41 38.91 7.35
C VAL A 66 3.59 37.85 6.63
N ARG A 67 4.25 36.91 5.95
CA ARG A 67 3.60 35.81 5.22
C ARG A 67 4.01 34.47 5.80
N TYR A 68 3.04 33.63 6.15
CA TYR A 68 3.32 32.27 6.63
C TYR A 68 3.83 31.38 5.50
N VAL A 69 4.95 30.67 5.74
CA VAL A 69 5.63 29.81 4.76
C VAL A 69 5.35 28.33 5.02
N GLY A 70 5.21 27.94 6.29
CA GLY A 70 4.87 26.56 6.69
C GLY A 70 5.66 26.07 7.91
N PRO A 71 5.29 24.91 8.47
CA PRO A 71 6.01 24.29 9.57
C PRO A 71 7.15 23.39 9.09
N SER A 72 8.18 23.24 9.92
CA SER A 72 9.26 22.25 9.79
C SER A 72 9.35 21.48 11.11
N THR A 73 9.28 20.15 11.06
CA THR A 73 9.36 19.31 12.27
C THR A 73 10.72 18.63 12.32
N GLN A 74 11.37 18.69 13.48
CA GLN A 74 12.63 18.02 13.76
C GLN A 74 12.46 17.06 14.94
N VAL A 75 12.84 15.80 14.75
CA VAL A 75 12.80 14.77 15.80
C VAL A 75 14.23 14.42 16.16
N SER A 76 14.57 14.57 17.44
CA SER A 76 15.87 14.22 18.00
C SER A 76 15.74 13.06 18.98
N ILE A 77 16.69 12.12 18.93
CA ILE A 77 16.71 10.94 19.80
C ILE A 77 18.06 10.92 20.49
N VAL A 78 18.10 11.34 21.75
CA VAL A 78 19.33 11.38 22.55
C VAL A 78 19.14 10.47 23.77
N ASN A 79 20.02 9.49 23.95
CA ASN A 79 20.00 8.52 25.07
C ASN A 79 18.65 7.80 25.28
N GLY A 80 17.91 7.53 24.20
CA GLY A 80 16.64 6.81 24.26
C GLY A 80 15.43 7.66 24.64
N GLN A 81 15.59 8.96 24.87
CA GLN A 81 14.48 9.91 24.97
C GLN A 81 14.25 10.57 23.60
N VAL A 82 13.02 10.47 23.11
CA VAL A 82 12.58 11.12 21.87
C VAL A 82 12.10 12.52 22.22
N SER A 83 12.82 13.55 21.78
CA SER A 83 12.34 14.93 21.80
C SER A 83 11.94 15.35 20.38
N ALA A 84 10.87 16.12 20.28
CA ALA A 84 10.42 16.64 19.00
C ALA A 84 10.22 18.15 19.11
N SER A 85 10.71 18.89 18.13
CA SER A 85 10.48 20.31 17.98
C SER A 85 9.78 20.59 16.65
N ILE A 86 8.90 21.58 16.65
CA ILE A 86 8.24 22.08 15.44
C ILE A 86 8.53 23.57 15.30
N THR A 87 9.01 23.98 14.13
CA THR A 87 9.33 25.37 13.81
C THR A 87 8.38 25.89 12.74
N HIS A 88 7.56 26.89 13.09
CA HIS A 88 6.72 27.60 12.13
C HIS A 88 7.50 28.77 11.51
N ARG A 89 7.60 28.80 10.18
CA ARG A 89 8.36 29.83 9.45
C ARG A 89 7.44 30.87 8.80
N TYR A 90 7.86 32.13 8.88
CA TYR A 90 7.22 33.28 8.27
C TYR A 90 8.27 34.10 7.52
N SER A 91 7.90 34.60 6.35
CA SER A 91 8.68 35.57 5.58
C SER A 91 8.22 36.98 5.96
N VAL A 92 9.15 37.81 6.43
CA VAL A 92 8.90 39.17 6.91
C VAL A 92 9.60 40.16 5.97
N VAL A 93 8.84 41.04 5.32
CA VAL A 93 9.38 42.02 4.37
C VAL A 93 9.02 43.42 4.81
N ALA A 94 10.01 44.29 5.01
CA ALA A 94 9.78 45.70 5.27
C ALA A 94 9.63 46.50 3.97
N THR A 95 8.59 47.31 3.87
CA THR A 95 8.28 48.18 2.73
C THR A 95 8.75 49.62 2.92
N GLN A 96 9.24 49.99 4.12
CA GLN A 96 9.84 51.29 4.42
C GLN A 96 11.04 51.13 5.38
N PRO A 97 12.02 52.05 5.36
CA PRO A 97 13.10 52.04 6.35
C PRO A 97 12.56 52.34 7.75
N GLY A 98 13.07 51.64 8.77
CA GLY A 98 12.60 51.79 10.14
C GLY A 98 12.84 50.56 11.00
N ARG A 99 12.54 50.68 12.29
CA ARG A 99 12.63 49.58 13.26
C ARG A 99 11.23 49.10 13.62
N PHE A 100 10.94 47.83 13.35
CA PHE A 100 9.60 47.24 13.45
C PHE A 100 9.58 46.09 14.45
N THR A 101 8.66 46.14 15.41
CA THR A 101 8.49 45.09 16.42
C THR A 101 7.33 44.18 16.03
N ILE A 102 7.60 42.88 15.94
CA ILE A 102 6.67 41.84 15.51
C ILE A 102 6.29 40.99 16.73
N GLY A 103 5.01 40.98 17.07
CA GLY A 103 4.44 40.26 18.21
C GLY A 103 3.48 41.15 19.03
N PRO A 104 2.91 40.64 20.14
CA PRO A 104 3.25 39.39 20.81
C PRO A 104 2.92 38.14 20.01
N ILE A 105 3.83 37.16 20.04
CA ILE A 105 3.69 35.85 19.40
C ILE A 105 3.25 34.85 20.49
N THR A 106 2.14 34.18 20.28
CA THR A 106 1.59 33.19 21.23
C THR A 106 1.22 31.87 20.53
N VAL A 107 1.35 30.76 21.26
CA VAL A 107 1.05 29.40 20.78
C VAL A 107 0.15 28.71 21.79
N GLU A 108 -0.99 28.18 21.35
CA GLU A 108 -1.88 27.36 22.18
C GLU A 108 -1.55 25.87 21.97
N TYR A 109 -1.04 25.20 22.99
CA TYR A 109 -0.68 23.78 22.91
C TYR A 109 -1.08 23.05 24.21
N GLY A 110 -1.75 21.90 24.08
CA GLY A 110 -2.18 21.11 25.23
C GLY A 110 -3.13 21.83 26.21
N GLY A 111 -3.91 22.81 25.73
CA GLY A 111 -4.82 23.62 26.57
C GLY A 111 -4.14 24.73 27.36
N LYS A 112 -2.84 24.99 27.15
CA LYS A 112 -2.08 26.11 27.74
C LYS A 112 -1.57 27.05 26.64
N THR A 113 -1.50 28.34 26.95
CA THR A 113 -0.95 29.37 26.04
C THR A 113 0.50 29.67 26.41
N TYR A 114 1.40 29.47 25.46
CA TYR A 114 2.83 29.74 25.59
C TYR A 114 3.18 31.03 24.83
N ALA A 115 3.93 31.93 25.45
CA ALA A 115 4.35 33.19 24.85
C ALA A 115 5.77 33.08 24.29
N ALA A 116 5.96 33.39 23.00
CA ALA A 116 7.27 33.42 22.34
C ALA A 116 7.91 34.82 22.35
N GLY A 117 7.23 35.82 22.91
CA GLY A 117 7.71 37.19 23.04
C GLY A 117 7.46 38.05 21.78
N THR A 118 8.34 39.03 21.56
CA THR A 118 8.37 39.91 20.38
C THR A 118 9.76 39.85 19.75
N VAL A 119 9.84 40.01 18.44
CA VAL A 119 11.10 40.15 17.69
C VAL A 119 11.15 41.49 16.99
N THR A 120 12.34 42.02 16.71
CA THR A 120 12.49 43.34 16.09
C THR A 120 13.27 43.25 14.78
N LEU A 121 12.66 43.73 13.69
CA LEU A 121 13.26 43.87 12.37
C LEU A 121 13.77 45.31 12.19
N GLU A 122 15.00 45.46 11.70
CA GLU A 122 15.55 46.76 11.31
C GLU A 122 15.69 46.84 9.78
N ALA A 123 14.97 47.76 9.14
CA ALA A 123 15.02 47.97 7.70
C ALA A 123 15.84 49.22 7.37
N VAL A 124 16.92 49.07 6.61
CA VAL A 124 17.77 50.18 6.17
C VAL A 124 17.43 50.59 4.73
N ALA A 125 17.57 51.89 4.43
CA ALA A 125 17.35 52.41 3.08
C ALA A 125 18.36 51.81 2.08
N ALA A 126 17.92 51.57 0.84
CA ALA A 126 18.77 51.09 -0.23
C ALA A 126 19.89 52.12 -0.51
N GLY A 127 21.13 51.81 -0.10
CA GLY A 127 22.31 52.65 -0.38
C GLY A 127 23.30 52.87 0.77
N ALA A 128 23.02 52.43 2.01
CA ALA A 128 23.97 52.59 3.12
C ALA A 128 24.98 51.41 3.18
N PRO A 129 26.30 51.66 3.36
CA PRO A 129 27.31 50.62 3.43
C PRO A 129 27.37 50.00 4.83
N THR A 130 27.04 48.71 4.95
CA THR A 130 27.36 47.90 6.14
C THR A 130 28.70 47.18 5.92
N GLY A 131 29.62 47.35 6.87
CA GLY A 131 31.04 47.04 6.73
C GLY A 131 31.43 45.57 6.59
N ARG A 132 32.43 45.36 5.72
CA ARG A 132 33.51 44.34 5.69
C ARG A 132 33.18 42.88 6.08
N GLY A 133 32.91 42.09 5.04
CA GLY A 133 33.48 40.75 4.80
C GLY A 133 33.77 40.63 3.29
N PRO A 134 34.73 39.81 2.83
CA PRO A 134 35.09 39.76 1.41
C PRO A 134 33.86 39.31 0.60
N ALA A 135 33.31 40.24 -0.18
CA ALA A 135 32.19 39.99 -1.07
C ALA A 135 32.64 39.06 -2.19
N ALA A 136 32.17 37.81 -2.15
CA ALA A 136 31.91 37.10 -3.39
C ALA A 136 30.86 37.93 -4.16
N ALA A 137 31.13 38.18 -5.44
CA ALA A 137 30.25 38.93 -6.33
C ALA A 137 28.78 38.44 -6.21
N PRO A 138 27.79 39.33 -6.31
CA PRO A 138 26.38 38.95 -6.18
C PRO A 138 26.04 37.84 -7.17
N ALA A 139 25.43 36.75 -6.68
CA ALA A 139 25.06 35.57 -7.47
C ALA A 139 24.14 35.89 -8.68
N GLY A 140 23.52 37.07 -8.70
CA GLY A 140 22.70 37.56 -9.81
C GLY A 140 23.47 37.83 -11.12
N GLU A 141 24.80 37.99 -11.08
CA GLU A 141 25.60 38.10 -12.32
C GLU A 141 25.97 36.73 -12.93
N GLN A 142 25.83 35.65 -12.15
CA GLN A 142 26.30 34.31 -12.54
C GLN A 142 25.16 33.41 -13.05
N LEU A 143 23.90 33.82 -12.95
CA LEU A 143 22.75 33.09 -13.47
C LEU A 143 21.88 34.03 -14.30
N ARG A 144 21.70 33.71 -15.57
CA ARG A 144 20.91 34.53 -16.49
C ARG A 144 19.92 33.67 -17.27
N LEU A 145 18.65 34.05 -17.23
CA LEU A 145 17.58 33.43 -18.01
C LEU A 145 17.15 34.40 -19.12
N VAL A 146 17.20 33.98 -20.37
CA VAL A 146 16.85 34.81 -21.54
C VAL A 146 15.82 34.09 -22.39
N LEU A 147 14.68 34.74 -22.63
CA LEU A 147 13.68 34.32 -23.60
C LEU A 147 13.91 35.05 -24.92
N SER A 148 13.91 34.31 -26.03
CA SER A 148 14.12 34.85 -27.37
C SER A 148 13.23 34.15 -28.40
N ALA A 149 12.83 34.85 -29.45
CA ALA A 149 12.09 34.29 -30.59
C ALA A 149 12.87 34.51 -31.89
N ALA A 150 12.59 33.68 -32.89
CA ALA A 150 13.17 33.76 -34.23
C ALA A 150 12.54 34.88 -35.10
N GLY A 151 12.36 36.08 -34.54
CA GLY A 151 11.74 37.23 -35.22
C GLY A 151 11.07 38.20 -34.26
N ALA A 152 10.92 39.46 -34.69
CA ALA A 152 10.18 40.49 -33.95
C ALA A 152 8.72 40.65 -34.44
N GLU A 153 8.42 40.10 -35.62
CA GLU A 153 7.13 40.14 -36.29
C GLU A 153 6.71 38.71 -36.64
N ALA A 154 5.41 38.42 -36.58
CA ALA A 154 4.82 37.15 -37.02
C ALA A 154 3.38 37.37 -37.48
N TYR A 155 2.87 36.55 -38.38
CA TYR A 155 1.46 36.58 -38.75
C TYR A 155 0.60 35.77 -37.76
N VAL A 156 -0.68 36.11 -37.66
CA VAL A 156 -1.65 35.28 -36.92
C VAL A 156 -1.67 33.86 -37.50
N GLY A 157 -1.48 32.85 -36.66
CA GLY A 157 -1.42 31.44 -37.07
C GLY A 157 -0.04 30.94 -37.52
N GLU A 158 0.97 31.81 -37.59
CA GLU A 158 2.35 31.44 -37.92
C GLU A 158 3.02 30.69 -36.75
N ARG A 159 3.83 29.68 -37.06
CA ARG A 159 4.66 28.96 -36.08
C ARG A 159 5.98 29.69 -35.88
N VAL A 160 6.16 30.28 -34.70
CA VAL A 160 7.37 31.04 -34.36
C VAL A 160 8.23 30.23 -33.38
N PRO A 161 9.44 29.79 -33.77
CA PRO A 161 10.37 29.13 -32.87
C PRO A 161 10.83 30.09 -31.75
N ILE A 162 10.82 29.61 -30.51
CA ILE A 162 11.36 30.32 -29.35
C ILE A 162 12.38 29.48 -28.60
N THR A 163 13.36 30.17 -28.03
CA THR A 163 14.42 29.58 -27.22
C THR A 163 14.49 30.27 -25.88
N LEU A 164 14.43 29.47 -24.81
CA LEU A 164 14.72 29.91 -23.45
C LEU A 164 16.11 29.40 -23.07
N ARG A 165 17.05 30.32 -22.89
CA ARG A 165 18.45 30.04 -22.58
C ARG A 165 18.75 30.38 -21.13
N LEU A 166 19.17 29.38 -20.35
CA LEU A 166 19.74 29.55 -19.03
C LEU A 166 21.28 29.48 -19.11
N THR A 167 21.95 30.56 -18.74
CA THR A 167 23.40 30.60 -18.58
C THR A 167 23.77 30.49 -17.11
N ILE A 168 24.56 29.46 -16.77
CA ILE A 168 25.08 29.16 -15.45
C ILE A 168 26.58 29.44 -15.44
N GLY A 169 27.01 30.39 -14.62
CA GLY A 169 28.40 30.79 -14.38
C GLY A 169 29.15 29.83 -13.45
N GLN A 170 30.01 30.40 -12.60
CA GLN A 170 30.86 29.65 -11.65
C GLN A 170 30.09 29.28 -10.37
N VAL A 171 28.81 28.94 -10.49
CA VAL A 171 27.95 28.51 -9.37
C VAL A 171 27.46 27.09 -9.58
N ARG A 172 27.32 26.34 -8.48
CA ARG A 172 26.72 25.01 -8.51
C ARG A 172 25.21 25.17 -8.32
N VAL A 173 24.43 24.64 -9.26
CA VAL A 173 22.96 24.59 -9.18
C VAL A 173 22.50 23.14 -9.00
N ALA A 174 21.38 22.96 -8.31
CA ALA A 174 20.70 21.69 -8.11
C ALA A 174 19.19 21.88 -8.28
N ASP A 175 18.46 20.78 -8.47
CA ASP A 175 16.99 20.76 -8.49
C ASP A 175 16.37 21.75 -9.52
N LEU A 176 16.91 21.78 -10.74
CA LEU A 176 16.43 22.64 -11.83
C LEU A 176 15.01 22.21 -12.26
N GLN A 177 14.03 23.09 -12.11
CA GLN A 177 12.66 22.86 -12.56
C GLN A 177 12.48 23.29 -14.02
N TYR A 178 11.49 22.70 -14.72
CA TYR A 178 11.13 23.17 -16.05
C TYR A 178 10.56 24.59 -15.99
N PRO A 179 10.88 25.45 -16.97
CA PRO A 179 10.44 26.83 -16.98
C PRO A 179 8.94 26.96 -17.28
N VAL A 180 8.31 27.95 -16.67
CA VAL A 180 6.93 28.34 -16.94
C VAL A 180 6.94 29.61 -17.78
N ILE A 181 6.29 29.59 -18.95
CA ILE A 181 6.23 30.72 -19.87
C ILE A 181 4.77 31.17 -19.98
N PRO A 182 4.35 32.23 -19.26
CA PRO A 182 3.00 32.79 -19.41
C PRO A 182 2.87 33.50 -20.77
N GLY A 183 1.71 33.40 -21.42
CA GLY A 183 1.47 34.07 -22.70
C GLY A 183 -0.01 34.07 -23.08
N GLU A 184 -0.70 35.17 -22.81
CA GLU A 184 -2.10 35.33 -23.22
C GLU A 184 -2.19 35.65 -24.72
N GLY A 185 -2.98 34.86 -25.46
CA GLY A 185 -3.14 35.02 -26.91
C GLY A 185 -2.12 34.25 -27.75
N PHE A 186 -1.35 33.35 -27.14
CA PHE A 186 -0.47 32.40 -27.81
C PHE A 186 -0.87 30.96 -27.47
N ALA A 187 -0.74 30.05 -28.44
CA ALA A 187 -0.66 28.62 -28.16
C ALA A 187 0.82 28.22 -28.11
N LEU A 188 1.23 27.53 -27.04
CA LEU A 188 2.61 27.11 -26.84
C LEU A 188 2.73 25.59 -26.91
N ASP A 189 3.67 25.10 -27.71
CA ASP A 189 3.98 23.67 -27.75
C ASP A 189 4.65 23.22 -26.45
N LYS A 190 4.46 21.95 -26.10
CA LYS A 190 5.08 21.36 -24.91
C LYS A 190 6.61 21.47 -25.00
N LEU A 191 7.22 21.97 -23.93
CA LEU A 191 8.67 22.05 -23.79
C LEU A 191 9.30 20.63 -23.86
N PRO A 192 10.17 20.34 -24.84
CA PRO A 192 10.93 19.09 -24.92
C PRO A 192 12.08 19.07 -23.90
N GLU A 193 12.82 17.96 -23.87
CA GLU A 193 14.02 17.86 -23.03
C GLU A 193 15.06 18.93 -23.42
N PRO A 194 15.65 19.65 -22.45
CA PRO A 194 16.58 20.72 -22.75
C PRO A 194 17.92 20.19 -23.25
N GLU A 195 18.50 20.92 -24.21
CA GLU A 195 19.87 20.68 -24.61
C GLU A 195 20.83 21.31 -23.60
N GLN A 196 21.87 20.55 -23.23
CA GLN A 196 22.88 21.02 -22.30
C GLN A 196 24.24 21.05 -22.97
N ARG A 197 24.89 22.22 -22.94
CA ARG A 197 26.23 22.40 -23.47
C ARG A 197 27.10 23.14 -22.47
N ARG A 198 28.38 22.80 -22.46
CA ARG A 198 29.39 23.53 -21.71
C ARG A 198 30.16 24.45 -22.65
N GLU A 199 30.12 25.74 -22.39
CA GLU A 199 30.84 26.76 -23.15
C GLU A 199 31.92 27.37 -22.25
N GLY A 200 33.12 26.79 -22.30
CA GLY A 200 34.23 27.18 -21.44
C GLY A 200 33.91 27.04 -19.95
N ALA A 201 33.83 28.17 -19.25
CA ALA A 201 33.60 28.25 -17.82
C ALA A 201 32.10 28.29 -17.42
N THR A 202 31.20 28.37 -18.40
CA THR A 202 29.74 28.43 -18.21
C THR A 202 29.04 27.16 -18.70
N GLN A 203 27.97 26.77 -18.03
CA GLN A 203 27.03 25.75 -18.50
C GLN A 203 25.80 26.45 -19.06
N VAL A 204 25.36 26.02 -20.24
CA VAL A 204 24.18 26.54 -20.92
C VAL A 204 23.13 25.44 -21.01
N VAL A 205 21.90 25.77 -20.62
CA VAL A 205 20.73 24.89 -20.73
C VAL A 205 19.71 25.60 -21.62
N GLU A 206 19.36 24.99 -22.75
CA GLU A 206 18.46 25.58 -23.73
C GLU A 206 17.17 24.76 -23.85
N PHE A 207 16.05 25.46 -23.79
CA PHE A 207 14.74 24.89 -24.09
C PHE A 207 14.23 25.48 -25.40
N HIS A 208 14.01 24.62 -26.39
CA HIS A 208 13.46 25.01 -27.69
C HIS A 208 11.98 24.62 -27.75
N THR A 209 11.10 25.56 -28.06
CA THR A 209 9.69 25.27 -28.31
C THR A 209 9.16 26.20 -29.41
N THR A 210 7.90 26.02 -29.81
CA THR A 210 7.25 26.86 -30.82
C THR A 210 6.03 27.54 -30.19
N LEU A 211 5.82 28.81 -30.53
CA LEU A 211 4.60 29.55 -30.21
C LEU A 211 3.80 29.82 -31.48
N VAL A 212 2.47 29.89 -31.34
CA VAL A 212 1.54 30.25 -32.41
C VAL A 212 0.66 31.41 -31.93
N PRO A 213 0.74 32.59 -32.55
CA PRO A 213 -0.12 33.73 -32.21
C PRO A 213 -1.57 33.49 -32.63
N LEU A 214 -2.51 33.73 -31.72
CA LEU A 214 -3.95 33.48 -31.94
C LEU A 214 -4.74 34.73 -32.33
N ARG A 215 -4.14 35.92 -32.21
CA ARG A 215 -4.76 37.22 -32.55
C ARG A 215 -3.71 38.24 -32.98
N SER A 216 -4.10 39.20 -33.81
CA SER A 216 -3.23 40.28 -34.25
C SER A 216 -3.08 41.37 -33.18
N GLY A 217 -1.97 42.11 -33.25
CA GLY A 217 -1.61 43.19 -32.33
C GLY A 217 -0.25 42.94 -31.68
N THR A 218 0.23 43.91 -30.89
CA THR A 218 1.46 43.73 -30.11
C THR A 218 1.14 42.88 -28.89
N LEU A 219 1.58 41.62 -28.91
CA LEU A 219 1.36 40.66 -27.84
C LEU A 219 2.66 40.42 -27.06
N THR A 220 2.56 40.26 -25.75
CA THR A 220 3.71 40.02 -24.87
C THR A 220 3.68 38.61 -24.32
N ILE A 221 4.82 37.91 -24.40
CA ILE A 221 5.05 36.59 -23.82
C ILE A 221 6.10 36.69 -22.70
N GLY A 222 5.88 35.97 -21.61
CA GLY A 222 6.71 36.06 -20.41
C GLY A 222 6.25 37.15 -19.42
N PRO A 223 7.03 37.40 -18.34
CA PRO A 223 8.37 36.87 -18.12
C PRO A 223 8.36 35.35 -17.84
N ALA A 224 9.30 34.62 -18.42
CA ALA A 224 9.46 33.19 -18.12
C ALA A 224 10.05 33.03 -16.72
N THR A 225 9.52 32.09 -15.94
CA THR A 225 10.00 31.83 -14.57
C THR A 225 10.59 30.43 -14.44
N MET A 226 11.61 30.27 -13.61
CA MET A 226 12.25 28.98 -13.37
C MET A 226 12.86 28.90 -11.97
N ALA A 227 12.47 27.87 -11.21
CA ALA A 227 12.97 27.64 -9.86
C ALA A 227 14.17 26.67 -9.85
N LEU A 228 15.17 26.97 -9.01
CA LEU A 228 16.37 26.14 -8.80
C LEU A 228 16.94 26.32 -7.39
N ASN A 229 17.86 25.44 -7.01
CA ASN A 229 18.64 25.57 -5.77
C ASN A 229 20.10 25.93 -6.06
N LEU A 230 20.59 27.02 -5.47
CA LEU A 230 22.02 27.34 -5.40
C LEU A 230 22.70 26.48 -4.34
N VAL A 231 23.77 25.79 -4.71
CA VAL A 231 24.61 25.02 -3.79
C VAL A 231 25.79 25.89 -3.37
N VAL A 232 25.69 26.46 -2.17
CA VAL A 232 26.73 27.30 -1.58
C VAL A 232 27.46 26.48 -0.53
N ARG A 233 28.80 26.45 -0.57
CA ARG A 233 29.60 25.86 0.51
C ARG A 233 29.57 26.80 1.70
N GLY A 234 28.97 26.35 2.79
CA GLY A 234 28.83 27.11 4.02
C GLY A 234 29.12 26.26 5.25
N ARG A 235 29.21 26.91 6.41
CA ARG A 235 29.16 26.19 7.69
C ARG A 235 27.72 25.76 7.91
N VAL A 236 27.47 24.47 7.77
CA VAL A 236 26.19 23.86 8.12
C VAL A 236 26.33 23.38 9.56
N THR A 237 25.44 23.86 10.43
CA THR A 237 25.43 23.45 11.83
C THR A 237 24.88 22.03 11.91
N ASP A 238 25.78 21.06 12.09
CA ASP A 238 25.44 19.66 12.27
C ASP A 238 25.11 19.43 13.76
N PRO A 239 23.94 18.86 14.10
CA PRO A 239 23.53 18.62 15.49
C PRO A 239 24.40 17.61 16.26
N PHE A 240 25.27 16.85 15.57
CA PHE A 240 26.15 15.84 16.16
C PHE A 240 27.63 16.24 16.22
N PHE A 241 28.12 17.06 15.29
CA PHE A 241 29.56 17.38 15.19
C PHE A 241 29.91 18.89 15.24
N GLY A 242 28.93 19.78 15.43
CA GLY A 242 29.14 21.24 15.41
C GLY A 242 29.14 21.81 13.98
N SER A 243 29.77 22.98 13.77
CA SER A 243 29.78 23.60 12.43
C SER A 243 30.68 22.80 11.47
N VAL A 244 30.07 22.00 10.61
CA VAL A 244 30.78 21.23 9.57
C VAL A 244 30.68 21.99 8.25
N LEU A 245 31.74 21.98 7.46
CA LEU A 245 31.71 22.58 6.13
C LEU A 245 30.85 21.69 5.21
N GLY A 246 29.70 22.20 4.79
CA GLY A 246 28.69 21.44 4.04
C GLY A 246 28.11 22.24 2.88
N ASP A 247 27.48 21.52 1.95
CA ASP A 247 26.76 22.11 0.82
C ASP A 247 25.36 22.55 1.30
N GLN A 248 25.14 23.87 1.43
CA GLN A 248 23.84 24.44 1.76
C GLN A 248 23.07 24.73 0.47
N ARG A 249 21.81 24.27 0.39
CA ARG A 249 20.92 24.57 -0.74
C ARG A 249 20.10 25.82 -0.42
N ARG A 250 20.23 26.83 -1.27
CA ARG A 250 19.45 28.07 -1.20
C ARG A 250 18.48 28.11 -2.39
N PRO A 251 17.16 28.08 -2.16
CA PRO A 251 16.19 28.19 -3.25
C PRO A 251 16.27 29.57 -3.89
N MET A 252 16.11 29.61 -5.21
CA MET A 252 16.10 30.83 -6.01
C MET A 252 15.16 30.66 -7.20
N GLU A 253 14.47 31.73 -7.55
CA GLU A 253 13.64 31.83 -8.74
C GLU A 253 14.30 32.80 -9.73
N LEU A 254 14.41 32.40 -10.99
CA LEU A 254 14.91 33.20 -12.09
C LEU A 254 13.75 33.71 -12.93
N HIS A 255 13.89 34.92 -13.47
CA HIS A 255 12.94 35.55 -14.37
C HIS A 255 13.66 35.99 -15.64
N SER A 256 13.03 35.79 -16.81
CA SER A 256 13.46 36.42 -18.05
C SER A 256 12.84 37.81 -18.19
N GLU A 257 13.38 38.63 -19.09
CA GLU A 257 12.63 39.77 -19.62
C GLU A 257 11.40 39.27 -20.42
N PRO A 258 10.27 39.99 -20.38
CA PRO A 258 9.15 39.75 -21.27
C PRO A 258 9.55 40.05 -22.72
N LEU A 259 9.04 39.27 -23.66
CA LEU A 259 9.26 39.44 -25.08
C LEU A 259 7.98 39.99 -25.73
N ALA A 260 8.07 41.16 -26.37
CA ALA A 260 6.99 41.70 -27.18
C ALA A 260 7.14 41.24 -28.63
N LEU A 261 6.05 40.69 -29.20
CA LEU A 261 5.98 40.23 -30.58
C LEU A 261 4.88 41.02 -31.31
N ALA A 262 5.22 41.61 -32.46
CA ALA A 262 4.25 42.30 -33.31
C ALA A 262 3.52 41.28 -34.18
N VAL A 263 2.24 41.01 -33.89
CA VAL A 263 1.44 40.02 -34.61
C VAL A 263 0.62 40.69 -35.71
N LEU A 264 0.95 40.42 -36.96
CA LEU A 264 0.32 40.99 -38.15
C LEU A 264 -0.94 40.19 -38.52
N PRO A 265 -2.05 40.84 -38.91
CA PRO A 265 -3.19 40.14 -39.51
C PRO A 265 -2.81 39.61 -40.90
N LEU A 266 -3.49 38.54 -41.34
CA LEU A 266 -3.36 38.06 -42.72
C LEU A 266 -3.96 39.09 -43.69
N PRO A 267 -3.32 39.38 -44.83
CA PRO A 267 -3.81 40.38 -45.77
C PRO A 267 -5.13 39.92 -46.44
N ASP A 268 -6.09 40.84 -46.62
CA ASP A 268 -7.31 40.53 -47.37
C ASP A 268 -7.07 40.49 -48.89
N ALA A 269 -6.10 41.25 -49.37
CA ALA A 269 -5.72 41.27 -50.77
C ALA A 269 -5.11 39.93 -51.20
N GLY A 270 -5.65 39.33 -52.26
CA GLY A 270 -5.17 38.06 -52.81
C GLY A 270 -5.60 36.82 -52.04
N LYS A 271 -6.46 36.94 -51.01
CA LYS A 271 -6.96 35.82 -50.21
C LYS A 271 -7.91 34.93 -51.02
N PRO A 272 -7.58 33.64 -51.24
CA PRO A 272 -8.48 32.70 -51.92
C PRO A 272 -9.75 32.42 -51.11
N ALA A 273 -10.87 32.17 -51.80
CA ALA A 273 -12.17 31.92 -51.16
C ALA A 273 -12.18 30.60 -50.34
N ASP A 274 -11.32 29.67 -50.71
CA ASP A 274 -11.12 28.34 -50.14
C ASP A 274 -9.98 28.28 -49.11
N PHE A 275 -9.38 29.42 -48.77
CA PHE A 275 -8.35 29.51 -47.74
C PHE A 275 -8.87 29.06 -46.36
N SER A 276 -8.31 27.97 -45.83
CA SER A 276 -8.76 27.34 -44.59
C SER A 276 -7.99 27.77 -43.32
N GLY A 277 -7.11 28.77 -43.42
CA GLY A 277 -6.29 29.24 -42.29
C GLY A 277 -4.90 28.58 -42.18
N ALA A 278 -4.41 27.91 -43.23
CA ALA A 278 -3.07 27.33 -43.24
C ALA A 278 -1.99 28.42 -43.44
N VAL A 279 -1.10 28.60 -42.46
CA VAL A 279 -0.03 29.60 -42.49
C VAL A 279 1.33 28.90 -42.31
N GLY A 280 2.27 29.14 -43.23
CA GLY A 280 3.56 28.44 -43.35
C GLY A 280 3.79 27.93 -44.78
N HIS A 281 4.80 27.09 -44.96
CA HIS A 281 5.09 26.39 -46.22
C HIS A 281 4.48 25.01 -46.22
N PHE A 282 3.76 24.67 -47.30
CA PHE A 282 3.09 23.38 -47.41
C PHE A 282 3.27 22.75 -48.79
N GLN A 283 3.26 21.42 -48.79
CA GLN A 283 3.11 20.54 -49.93
C GLN A 283 1.81 19.75 -49.75
N PHE A 284 1.08 19.52 -50.83
CA PHE A 284 -0.20 18.82 -50.80
C PHE A 284 -0.19 17.71 -51.85
N ASP A 285 -0.30 16.43 -51.48
CA ASP A 285 -0.42 15.30 -52.39
C ASP A 285 -1.81 14.66 -52.29
N LEU A 286 -2.31 14.11 -53.40
CA LEU A 286 -3.64 13.49 -53.49
C LEU A 286 -3.56 12.11 -54.17
N LYS A 287 -4.21 11.11 -53.59
CA LYS A 287 -4.35 9.76 -54.16
C LYS A 287 -5.74 9.22 -53.92
N ALA A 288 -6.21 8.31 -54.78
CA ALA A 288 -7.43 7.55 -54.56
C ALA A 288 -7.15 6.05 -54.78
N SER A 289 -7.75 5.20 -53.97
CA SER A 289 -7.63 3.75 -54.09
C SER A 289 -8.88 3.04 -53.54
N PRO A 290 -9.40 2.01 -54.22
CA PRO A 290 -9.01 1.54 -55.56
C PRO A 290 -9.53 2.47 -56.69
N LEU A 291 -8.92 2.38 -57.89
CA LEU A 291 -9.33 3.16 -59.08
C LEU A 291 -10.37 2.45 -59.96
N GLU A 292 -10.52 1.13 -59.79
CA GLU A 292 -11.53 0.31 -60.47
C GLU A 292 -12.46 -0.31 -59.41
N VAL A 293 -13.77 -0.07 -59.53
CA VAL A 293 -14.78 -0.40 -58.51
C VAL A 293 -16.13 -0.75 -59.12
N ALA A 294 -17.04 -1.41 -58.41
CA ALA A 294 -18.43 -1.53 -58.82
C ALA A 294 -19.28 -0.36 -58.28
N VAL A 295 -20.45 -0.10 -58.88
CA VAL A 295 -21.41 0.90 -58.35
C VAL A 295 -21.77 0.54 -56.90
N GLY A 296 -21.58 1.48 -55.99
CA GLY A 296 -21.84 1.31 -54.56
C GLY A 296 -20.61 0.94 -53.71
N ASP A 297 -19.48 0.58 -54.32
CA ASP A 297 -18.25 0.27 -53.59
C ASP A 297 -17.54 1.53 -53.08
N PRO A 298 -16.91 1.50 -51.88
CA PRO A 298 -16.19 2.63 -51.35
C PRO A 298 -14.81 2.82 -52.03
N VAL A 299 -14.51 4.06 -52.40
CA VAL A 299 -13.17 4.50 -52.80
C VAL A 299 -12.62 5.41 -51.70
N THR A 300 -11.40 5.14 -51.25
CA THR A 300 -10.72 5.97 -50.26
C THR A 300 -9.85 7.01 -50.97
N VAL A 301 -10.12 8.28 -50.72
CA VAL A 301 -9.30 9.41 -51.17
C VAL A 301 -8.38 9.84 -50.04
N THR A 302 -7.09 9.76 -50.27
CA THR A 302 -6.04 10.12 -49.32
C THR A 302 -5.42 11.46 -49.72
N SER A 303 -5.60 12.46 -48.86
CA SER A 303 -5.02 13.80 -48.96
C SER A 303 -3.87 13.93 -47.97
N THR A 304 -2.65 14.10 -48.45
CA THR A 304 -1.45 14.23 -47.62
C THR A 304 -0.92 15.65 -47.67
N ILE A 305 -0.93 16.34 -46.53
CA ILE A 305 -0.39 17.71 -46.40
C ILE A 305 0.89 17.65 -45.56
N ARG A 306 2.00 18.15 -46.10
CA ARG A 306 3.29 18.24 -45.40
C ARG A 306 3.71 19.70 -45.29
N GLY A 307 4.28 20.13 -44.18
CA GLY A 307 4.69 21.52 -44.05
C GLY A 307 5.22 21.92 -42.68
N ASP A 308 5.74 23.15 -42.60
CA ASP A 308 6.33 23.74 -41.39
C ASP A 308 5.35 24.59 -40.56
N GLY A 309 4.14 24.78 -41.06
CA GLY A 309 3.07 25.53 -40.41
C GLY A 309 2.26 24.73 -39.38
N ALA A 310 1.21 25.36 -38.83
CA ALA A 310 0.36 24.77 -37.78
C ALA A 310 -0.59 23.69 -38.31
N LEU A 311 -0.05 22.49 -38.57
CA LEU A 311 -0.79 21.34 -39.14
C LEU A 311 -2.03 20.94 -38.34
N ASP A 312 -2.09 21.20 -37.04
CA ASP A 312 -3.27 20.91 -36.22
C ASP A 312 -4.52 21.66 -36.71
N ALA A 313 -4.35 22.92 -37.14
CA ALA A 313 -5.42 23.77 -37.64
C ALA A 313 -5.71 23.57 -39.15
N VAL A 314 -4.82 22.89 -39.88
CA VAL A 314 -4.98 22.65 -41.33
C VAL A 314 -6.12 21.68 -41.59
N ARG A 315 -6.95 22.01 -42.59
CA ARG A 315 -8.05 21.22 -43.12
C ARG A 315 -7.77 20.87 -44.59
N PRO A 316 -8.15 19.68 -45.07
CA PRO A 316 -7.98 19.34 -46.46
C PRO A 316 -9.06 20.00 -47.33
N PRO A 317 -8.81 20.13 -48.65
CA PRO A 317 -9.82 20.56 -49.60
C PRO A 317 -11.05 19.63 -49.58
N ALA A 318 -12.25 20.20 -49.63
CA ALA A 318 -13.49 19.42 -49.55
C ALA A 318 -13.92 18.88 -50.92
N ILE A 319 -14.22 17.58 -51.00
CA ILE A 319 -14.91 16.99 -52.16
C ILE A 319 -16.42 17.18 -51.96
N ALA A 320 -17.09 17.81 -52.92
CA ALA A 320 -18.53 18.03 -52.85
C ALA A 320 -19.31 16.79 -53.35
N ALA A 321 -20.39 16.44 -52.67
CA ALA A 321 -21.32 15.43 -53.15
C ALA A 321 -22.08 15.94 -54.40
N ASN A 322 -22.38 15.05 -55.34
CA ASN A 322 -23.16 15.34 -56.54
C ASN A 322 -24.01 14.12 -56.93
N ASP A 323 -24.77 14.22 -58.03
CA ASP A 323 -25.68 13.17 -58.48
C ASP A 323 -24.99 11.82 -58.82
N ARG A 324 -23.66 11.80 -58.96
CA ARG A 324 -22.85 10.62 -59.27
C ARG A 324 -21.89 10.20 -58.15
N LEU A 325 -21.72 11.00 -57.10
CA LEU A 325 -20.77 10.78 -56.01
C LEU A 325 -21.41 11.09 -54.66
N ARG A 326 -21.54 10.07 -53.82
CA ARG A 326 -21.83 10.24 -52.39
C ARG A 326 -20.53 10.38 -51.63
N VAL A 327 -20.42 11.40 -50.79
CA VAL A 327 -19.19 11.74 -50.07
C VAL A 327 -19.42 11.63 -48.56
N TYR A 328 -18.48 11.02 -47.85
CA TYR A 328 -18.50 10.90 -46.38
C TYR A 328 -17.58 11.95 -45.73
N PRO A 329 -17.76 12.22 -44.42
CA PRO A 329 -16.87 13.12 -43.69
C PRO A 329 -15.42 12.65 -43.72
N VAL A 330 -14.50 13.61 -43.82
CA VAL A 330 -13.05 13.36 -43.76
C VAL A 330 -12.66 12.85 -42.37
N GLN A 331 -11.82 11.82 -42.33
CA GLN A 331 -11.17 11.31 -41.13
C GLN A 331 -9.67 11.63 -41.16
N VAL A 332 -9.07 11.87 -40.00
CA VAL A 332 -7.61 12.06 -39.90
C VAL A 332 -6.98 10.69 -39.69
N ALA A 333 -6.23 10.20 -40.68
CA ALA A 333 -5.65 8.87 -40.66
C ALA A 333 -4.29 8.83 -39.94
N GLN A 334 -3.47 9.88 -40.10
CA GLN A 334 -2.14 9.95 -39.47
C GLN A 334 -1.68 11.40 -39.26
N VAL A 335 -1.07 11.68 -38.10
CA VAL A 335 -0.34 12.93 -37.83
C VAL A 335 1.09 12.55 -37.44
N ALA A 336 2.05 12.82 -38.31
CA ALA A 336 3.48 12.65 -38.03
C ALA A 336 4.09 14.03 -37.76
N ASN A 337 4.09 14.44 -36.49
CA ASN A 337 4.87 15.58 -36.03
C ASN A 337 6.25 15.08 -35.62
N GLN A 338 7.27 15.34 -36.45
CA GLN A 338 8.66 15.09 -36.07
C GLN A 338 9.15 16.27 -35.21
N PRO A 339 9.56 16.06 -33.95
CA PRO A 339 9.95 17.17 -33.06
C PRO A 339 11.25 17.89 -33.47
N ALA A 340 12.05 17.28 -34.36
CA ALA A 340 13.40 17.74 -34.71
C ALA A 340 13.55 18.25 -36.14
N ALA A 341 12.55 18.02 -37.00
CA ALA A 341 12.49 18.58 -38.33
C ALA A 341 11.36 19.60 -38.32
N HIS A 342 11.63 20.84 -38.71
CA HIS A 342 10.61 21.89 -38.81
C HIS A 342 9.48 21.59 -39.82
N ALA A 343 9.26 20.34 -40.25
CA ALA A 343 8.20 19.94 -41.16
C ALA A 343 7.46 18.71 -40.60
N GLY A 344 6.14 18.81 -40.45
CA GLY A 344 5.25 17.70 -40.11
C GLY A 344 4.45 17.20 -41.32
N GLU A 345 3.75 16.08 -41.15
CA GLU A 345 2.87 15.47 -42.15
C GLU A 345 1.50 15.14 -41.53
N LYS A 346 0.42 15.51 -42.22
CA LYS A 346 -0.95 15.22 -41.83
C LYS A 346 -1.68 14.56 -42.99
N VAL A 347 -2.19 13.36 -42.75
CA VAL A 347 -2.89 12.52 -43.73
C VAL A 347 -4.37 12.49 -43.39
N PHE A 348 -5.18 12.83 -44.38
CA PHE A 348 -6.63 12.81 -44.32
C PHE A 348 -7.17 11.75 -45.27
N GLU A 349 -8.15 10.99 -44.81
CA GLU A 349 -8.85 10.00 -45.62
C GLU A 349 -10.32 10.37 -45.73
N GLN A 350 -10.83 10.32 -46.95
CA GLN A 350 -12.23 10.58 -47.25
C GLN A 350 -12.79 9.46 -48.09
N VAL A 351 -13.87 8.83 -47.62
CA VAL A 351 -14.56 7.80 -48.38
C VAL A 351 -15.55 8.45 -49.34
N VAL A 352 -15.48 8.06 -50.61
CA VAL A 352 -16.42 8.47 -51.67
C VAL A 352 -17.00 7.23 -52.33
N ILE A 353 -18.29 7.26 -52.66
CA ILE A 353 -19.01 6.14 -53.27
C ILE A 353 -19.58 6.60 -54.62
N PRO A 354 -19.19 6.01 -55.75
CA PRO A 354 -19.78 6.28 -57.05
C PRO A 354 -21.18 5.66 -57.14
N LEU A 355 -22.13 6.45 -57.65
CA LEU A 355 -23.56 6.09 -57.75
C LEU A 355 -23.99 5.69 -59.17
N ALA A 356 -23.11 5.84 -60.17
CA ALA A 356 -23.39 5.53 -61.57
C ALA A 356 -22.23 4.73 -62.20
N ALA A 357 -22.58 3.79 -63.08
CA ALA A 357 -21.59 3.02 -63.85
C ALA A 357 -20.95 3.87 -64.96
N GLY A 358 -19.78 3.46 -65.42
CA GLY A 358 -18.95 4.17 -66.39
C GLY A 358 -17.82 4.96 -65.74
N THR A 359 -17.33 5.98 -66.44
CA THR A 359 -16.21 6.81 -65.98
C THR A 359 -16.72 7.91 -65.05
N VAL A 360 -16.30 7.87 -63.78
CA VAL A 360 -16.63 8.88 -62.76
C VAL A 360 -15.34 9.60 -62.36
N ALA A 361 -15.30 10.93 -62.50
CA ALA A 361 -14.12 11.72 -62.12
C ALA A 361 -14.31 12.38 -60.75
N LEU A 362 -13.30 12.26 -59.88
CA LEU A 362 -13.13 13.11 -58.72
C LEU A 362 -12.66 14.50 -59.20
N PRO A 363 -13.21 15.60 -58.67
CA PRO A 363 -12.89 16.95 -59.13
C PRO A 363 -11.41 17.28 -58.87
N ASP A 364 -10.92 18.32 -59.56
CA ASP A 364 -9.67 18.96 -59.22
C ASP A 364 -9.73 19.51 -57.79
N LEU A 365 -8.68 19.28 -57.01
CA LEU A 365 -8.59 19.76 -55.63
C LEU A 365 -7.45 20.75 -55.51
N ARG A 366 -7.79 21.91 -54.96
CA ARG A 366 -6.87 23.02 -54.69
C ARG A 366 -6.68 23.18 -53.19
N PHE A 367 -5.44 23.39 -52.78
CA PHE A 367 -5.07 23.68 -51.41
C PHE A 367 -4.36 25.03 -51.34
N SER A 368 -4.96 26.00 -50.66
CA SER A 368 -4.41 27.33 -50.50
C SER A 368 -3.86 27.57 -49.09
N TYR A 369 -2.67 28.17 -49.02
CA TYR A 369 -2.00 28.54 -47.79
C TYR A 369 -1.38 29.94 -47.89
N PHE A 370 -1.11 30.57 -46.75
CA PHE A 370 -0.38 31.84 -46.69
C PHE A 370 1.08 31.58 -46.37
N ASP A 371 1.96 32.04 -47.24
CA ASP A 371 3.41 31.97 -47.06
C ASP A 371 3.88 33.26 -46.36
N PRO A 372 4.34 33.19 -45.09
CA PRO A 372 4.75 34.36 -44.34
C PRO A 372 6.06 34.99 -44.85
N GLU A 373 6.94 34.21 -45.48
CA GLU A 373 8.19 34.71 -46.07
C GLU A 373 7.92 35.44 -47.39
N ALA A 374 7.11 34.83 -48.27
CA ALA A 374 6.69 35.43 -49.54
C ALA A 374 5.58 36.49 -49.36
N ARG A 375 5.04 36.63 -48.14
CA ARG A 375 3.94 37.55 -47.76
C ARG A 375 2.75 37.51 -48.71
N SER A 376 2.45 36.33 -49.25
CA SER A 376 1.43 36.13 -50.28
C SER A 376 0.76 34.76 -50.16
N TYR A 377 -0.45 34.64 -50.70
CA TYR A 377 -1.17 33.37 -50.74
C TYR A 377 -0.66 32.52 -51.90
N GLN A 378 -0.39 31.25 -51.61
CA GLN A 378 0.01 30.22 -52.57
C GLN A 378 -1.11 29.20 -52.70
N THR A 379 -1.28 28.61 -53.89
CA THR A 379 -2.28 27.57 -54.14
C THR A 379 -1.63 26.42 -54.90
N VAL A 380 -1.88 25.19 -54.43
CA VAL A 380 -1.41 23.95 -55.04
C VAL A 380 -2.61 23.21 -55.62
N ASP A 381 -2.64 23.10 -56.94
CA ASP A 381 -3.70 22.38 -57.67
C ASP A 381 -3.31 20.92 -57.92
N ARG A 382 -4.26 20.00 -57.73
CA ARG A 382 -4.13 18.58 -58.07
C ARG A 382 -5.18 18.18 -59.11
N PRO A 383 -4.77 17.50 -60.19
CA PRO A 383 -5.66 17.20 -61.30
C PRO A 383 -6.77 16.21 -60.90
N PRO A 384 -7.88 16.18 -61.65
CA PRO A 384 -8.97 15.22 -61.45
C PRO A 384 -8.47 13.76 -61.48
N ILE A 385 -9.01 12.92 -60.59
CA ILE A 385 -8.72 11.48 -60.57
C ILE A 385 -9.89 10.71 -61.18
N VAL A 386 -9.62 9.90 -62.20
CA VAL A 386 -10.64 9.15 -62.93
C VAL A 386 -10.82 7.76 -62.31
N LEU A 387 -12.07 7.40 -62.01
CA LEU A 387 -12.48 6.10 -61.50
C LEU A 387 -13.24 5.32 -62.60
N THR A 388 -12.90 4.05 -62.77
CA THR A 388 -13.61 3.12 -63.66
C THR A 388 -14.64 2.36 -62.84
N VAL A 389 -15.92 2.63 -63.08
CA VAL A 389 -17.04 2.05 -62.30
C VAL A 389 -17.79 1.02 -63.13
N HIS A 390 -17.74 -0.24 -62.72
CA HIS A 390 -18.45 -1.34 -63.36
C HIS A 390 -19.90 -1.44 -62.87
N GLU A 391 -20.80 -1.93 -63.74
CA GLU A 391 -22.17 -2.24 -63.32
C GLU A 391 -22.17 -3.31 -62.23
N SER A 392 -22.92 -3.06 -61.14
CA SER A 392 -23.03 -4.01 -60.04
C SER A 392 -23.95 -5.16 -60.42
N ALA A 393 -23.42 -6.38 -60.44
CA ALA A 393 -24.14 -7.60 -60.79
C ALA A 393 -24.91 -8.21 -59.60
N ALA A 394 -25.54 -7.41 -58.73
CA ALA A 394 -26.55 -7.87 -57.77
C ALA A 394 -27.19 -6.69 -57.02
N ALA A 395 -28.52 -6.63 -57.00
CA ALA A 395 -29.23 -5.85 -56.00
C ALA A 395 -29.27 -6.63 -54.68
N HIS A 396 -28.38 -6.40 -53.71
CA HIS A 396 -28.59 -6.78 -52.30
C HIS A 396 -27.68 -6.01 -51.34
N ALA A 397 -28.32 -5.56 -50.24
CA ALA A 397 -27.84 -5.48 -48.85
C ALA A 397 -26.53 -4.74 -48.51
N ALA A 398 -26.61 -3.95 -47.44
CA ALA A 398 -25.48 -3.25 -46.82
C ALA A 398 -24.31 -4.20 -46.51
N PRO A 399 -23.05 -3.80 -46.79
CA PRO A 399 -21.90 -4.68 -46.62
C PRO A 399 -21.53 -4.88 -45.15
N GLN A 400 -21.44 -6.16 -44.76
CA GLN A 400 -20.66 -6.61 -43.60
C GLN A 400 -19.18 -6.68 -44.01
N ILE A 401 -18.30 -6.02 -43.26
CA ILE A 401 -16.85 -6.09 -43.47
C ILE A 401 -16.31 -7.33 -42.75
N THR A 402 -15.85 -8.32 -43.53
CA THR A 402 -15.02 -9.44 -43.04
C THR A 402 -13.77 -9.53 -43.91
N GLY A 403 -12.58 -9.42 -43.30
CA GLY A 403 -11.31 -9.65 -43.99
C GLY A 403 -10.16 -8.78 -43.48
N ALA A 404 -9.42 -9.32 -42.53
CA ALA A 404 -8.22 -8.75 -41.93
C ALA A 404 -7.07 -8.55 -42.95
N VAL A 405 -6.30 -7.47 -42.77
CA VAL A 405 -4.95 -7.33 -43.32
C VAL A 405 -3.97 -7.05 -42.17
N GLY A 406 -3.04 -7.99 -41.99
CA GLY A 406 -1.72 -7.87 -41.35
C GLY A 406 -1.55 -6.93 -40.16
N ALA A 407 -1.39 -7.53 -38.97
CA ALA A 407 -0.93 -6.84 -37.76
C ALA A 407 0.42 -6.13 -38.01
N PRO A 408 0.51 -4.79 -37.84
CA PRO A 408 1.79 -4.12 -37.66
C PRO A 408 2.32 -4.45 -36.25
N ALA A 409 3.63 -4.72 -36.15
CA ALA A 409 4.29 -4.95 -34.87
C ALA A 409 4.00 -3.80 -33.87
N PRO A 410 3.73 -4.09 -32.59
CA PRO A 410 3.32 -3.06 -31.64
C PRO A 410 4.49 -2.11 -31.36
N LYS A 411 4.30 -0.84 -31.68
CA LYS A 411 5.11 0.28 -31.16
C LYS A 411 4.23 1.06 -30.18
N PRO A 412 4.81 1.55 -29.06
CA PRO A 412 4.13 1.63 -27.78
C PRO A 412 2.92 2.55 -27.80
N GLU A 413 1.77 1.96 -27.50
CA GLU A 413 0.49 2.62 -27.28
C GLU A 413 0.63 3.73 -26.24
N ARG A 414 0.13 4.93 -26.54
CA ARG A 414 -0.43 5.75 -25.47
C ARG A 414 -1.82 5.20 -25.19
N LEU A 415 -1.85 4.12 -24.39
CA LEU A 415 -3.06 3.54 -23.83
C LEU A 415 -3.88 4.68 -23.22
N GLY A 416 -5.11 4.89 -23.70
CA GLY A 416 -6.12 5.46 -22.84
C GLY A 416 -6.15 4.61 -21.57
N ARG A 417 -5.95 5.21 -20.40
CA ARG A 417 -6.19 4.48 -19.15
C ARG A 417 -7.68 4.13 -19.16
N ASP A 418 -7.99 2.86 -19.38
CA ASP A 418 -9.31 2.26 -19.21
C ASP A 418 -9.18 1.14 -18.16
N ILE A 419 -10.30 0.73 -17.57
CA ILE A 419 -10.32 -0.39 -16.63
C ILE A 419 -10.01 -1.71 -17.35
N VAL A 420 -9.22 -2.57 -16.70
CA VAL A 420 -8.95 -3.94 -17.13
C VAL A 420 -10.27 -4.72 -17.19
N PHE A 421 -10.42 -5.54 -18.25
CA PHE A 421 -11.62 -6.34 -18.52
C PHE A 421 -11.92 -7.37 -17.42
N ILE A 422 -13.14 -7.92 -17.40
CA ILE A 422 -13.61 -8.88 -16.38
C ILE A 422 -12.83 -10.20 -16.39
N LYS A 423 -12.80 -10.88 -15.24
CA LYS A 423 -12.21 -12.22 -15.07
C LYS A 423 -13.18 -13.29 -15.57
N ASP A 424 -12.67 -14.31 -16.26
CA ASP A 424 -13.50 -15.37 -16.84
C ASP A 424 -14.09 -16.34 -15.82
N ALA A 425 -13.44 -16.49 -14.66
CA ALA A 425 -13.83 -17.46 -13.64
C ALA A 425 -14.04 -16.80 -12.26
N PRO A 426 -14.94 -17.35 -11.43
CA PRO A 426 -15.24 -16.77 -10.11
C PRO A 426 -14.09 -16.91 -9.11
N GLY A 427 -13.03 -17.67 -9.39
CA GLY A 427 -11.93 -17.89 -8.46
C GLY A 427 -12.35 -18.72 -7.23
N GLU A 428 -11.68 -18.51 -6.10
CA GLU A 428 -11.99 -19.23 -4.85
C GLU A 428 -13.24 -18.65 -4.17
N LEU A 429 -14.38 -19.26 -4.44
CA LEU A 429 -15.64 -18.95 -3.77
C LEU A 429 -15.62 -19.45 -2.32
N ARG A 430 -15.94 -18.55 -1.39
CA ARG A 430 -16.04 -18.83 0.04
C ARG A 430 -17.28 -18.17 0.65
N PRO A 431 -17.80 -18.67 1.78
CA PRO A 431 -18.87 -17.97 2.47
C PRO A 431 -18.45 -16.56 2.90
N ILE A 432 -19.36 -15.60 2.80
CA ILE A 432 -19.09 -14.20 3.15
C ILE A 432 -18.60 -14.09 4.59
N GLY A 433 -17.48 -13.40 4.79
CA GLY A 433 -16.89 -13.18 6.11
C GLY A 433 -16.19 -14.40 6.70
N ALA A 434 -16.15 -15.54 6.00
CA ALA A 434 -15.38 -16.70 6.41
C ALA A 434 -13.89 -16.37 6.31
N ARG A 435 -13.26 -16.18 7.47
CA ARG A 435 -11.81 -16.00 7.63
C ARG A 435 -11.31 -17.05 8.62
N ARG A 436 -10.15 -17.65 8.36
CA ARG A 436 -9.62 -18.74 9.19
C ARG A 436 -9.36 -18.25 10.61
N TRP A 437 -8.83 -17.04 10.76
CA TRP A 437 -8.53 -16.42 12.04
C TRP A 437 -9.76 -16.01 12.87
N ARG A 438 -10.96 -16.00 12.28
CA ARG A 438 -12.22 -15.82 13.02
C ARG A 438 -12.74 -17.13 13.61
N SER A 439 -12.25 -18.28 13.13
CA SER A 439 -12.65 -19.57 13.64
C SER A 439 -11.98 -19.86 15.00
N PRO A 440 -12.72 -20.27 16.05
CA PRO A 440 -12.12 -20.69 17.31
C PRO A 440 -11.22 -21.93 17.13
N VAL A 441 -11.54 -22.78 16.15
CA VAL A 441 -10.74 -23.97 15.81
C VAL A 441 -9.32 -23.59 15.39
N PHE A 442 -9.16 -22.50 14.62
CA PHE A 442 -7.84 -22.03 14.20
C PHE A 442 -6.95 -21.69 15.39
N TRP A 443 -7.50 -21.03 16.42
CA TRP A 443 -6.76 -20.66 17.64
C TRP A 443 -6.48 -21.86 18.54
N LEU A 444 -7.43 -22.78 18.68
CA LEU A 444 -7.24 -24.03 19.42
C LEU A 444 -6.13 -24.90 18.79
N LEU A 445 -6.04 -24.94 17.46
CA LEU A 445 -4.97 -25.68 16.77
C LEU A 445 -3.57 -25.12 17.05
N GLN A 446 -3.43 -23.84 17.39
CA GLN A 446 -2.12 -23.26 17.78
C GLN A 446 -1.60 -23.84 19.10
N LEU A 447 -2.46 -24.42 19.94
CA LEU A 447 -2.05 -25.02 21.21
C LEU A 447 -1.42 -26.42 21.02
N VAL A 448 -1.68 -27.08 19.90
CA VAL A 448 -1.22 -28.46 19.66
C VAL A 448 0.32 -28.56 19.58
N PRO A 449 1.03 -27.75 18.78
CA PRO A 449 2.50 -27.82 18.75
C PRO A 449 3.14 -27.51 20.11
N LEU A 450 2.56 -26.59 20.89
CA LEU A 450 3.01 -26.29 22.25
C LEU A 450 2.84 -27.48 23.19
N ALA A 451 1.66 -28.10 23.18
CA ALA A 451 1.37 -29.26 24.01
C ALA A 451 2.31 -30.43 23.68
N VAL A 452 2.56 -30.69 22.39
CA VAL A 452 3.51 -31.73 21.94
C VAL A 452 4.93 -31.45 22.46
N TRP A 453 5.42 -30.22 22.32
CA TRP A 453 6.75 -29.86 22.80
C TRP A 453 6.87 -29.92 24.34
N LEU A 454 5.86 -29.45 25.07
CA LEU A 454 5.82 -29.56 26.54
C LEU A 454 5.78 -31.03 27.00
N GLY A 455 5.02 -31.88 26.31
CA GLY A 455 5.00 -33.32 26.52
C GLY A 455 6.37 -33.96 26.27
N ALA A 456 7.02 -33.60 25.16
CA ALA A 456 8.38 -34.03 24.85
C ALA A 456 9.39 -33.61 25.92
N LEU A 457 9.32 -32.37 26.40
CA LEU A 457 10.17 -31.85 27.47
C LEU A 457 9.95 -32.61 28.78
N ALA A 458 8.70 -32.93 29.12
CA ALA A 458 8.37 -33.72 30.31
C ALA A 458 8.92 -35.16 30.21
N VAL A 459 8.82 -35.79 29.04
CA VAL A 459 9.38 -37.13 28.77
C VAL A 459 10.91 -37.10 28.90
N GLU A 460 11.58 -36.11 28.30
CA GLU A 460 13.03 -36.00 28.36
C GLU A 460 13.52 -35.67 29.79
N ARG A 461 12.83 -34.80 30.53
CA ARG A 461 13.10 -34.57 31.95
C ARG A 461 12.95 -35.85 32.78
N ARG A 462 11.91 -36.65 32.51
CA ARG A 462 11.69 -37.94 33.17
C ARG A 462 12.80 -38.93 32.81
N ARG A 463 13.20 -39.01 31.54
CA ARG A 463 14.30 -39.87 31.07
C ARG A 463 15.61 -39.51 31.76
N ARG A 464 15.97 -38.22 31.79
CA ARG A 464 17.18 -37.73 32.48
C ARG A 464 17.16 -38.01 33.99
N ARG A 465 16.01 -37.86 34.65
CA ARG A 465 15.86 -38.25 36.06
C ARG A 465 16.02 -39.75 36.27
N LEU A 466 15.49 -40.59 35.38
CA LEU A 466 15.65 -42.04 35.46
C LEU A 466 17.09 -42.51 35.21
N THR A 467 17.87 -41.81 34.37
CA THR A 467 19.27 -42.15 34.10
C THR A 467 20.24 -41.53 35.10
N GLY A 468 19.94 -40.35 35.64
CA GLY A 468 20.82 -39.62 36.56
C GLY A 468 20.55 -39.86 38.05
N ASP A 469 19.33 -40.25 38.43
CA ASP A 469 18.95 -40.48 39.83
C ASP A 469 18.58 -41.95 40.06
N VAL A 470 19.54 -42.70 40.61
CA VAL A 470 19.38 -44.11 40.94
C VAL A 470 18.22 -44.35 41.92
N ARG A 471 17.93 -43.39 42.82
CA ARG A 471 16.82 -43.51 43.78
C ARG A 471 15.46 -43.40 43.07
N TYR A 472 15.31 -42.43 42.19
CA TYR A 472 14.09 -42.26 41.39
C TYR A 472 13.84 -43.45 40.44
N ALA A 473 14.90 -44.02 39.86
CA ALA A 473 14.81 -45.23 39.04
C ALA A 473 14.34 -46.46 39.84
N ARG A 474 14.92 -46.71 41.03
CA ARG A 474 14.47 -47.78 41.94
C ARG A 474 13.01 -47.57 42.35
N PHE A 475 12.64 -46.37 42.75
CA PHE A 475 11.28 -46.01 43.19
C PHE A 475 10.20 -46.24 42.11
N THR A 476 10.51 -45.96 40.84
CA THR A 476 9.55 -46.11 39.72
C THR A 476 9.42 -47.54 39.22
N ARG A 477 10.47 -48.37 39.32
CA ARG A 477 10.45 -49.78 38.92
C ARG A 477 9.91 -50.72 40.00
N ALA A 478 10.05 -50.34 41.27
CA ALA A 478 9.65 -51.13 42.44
C ALA A 478 8.27 -51.78 42.33
N GLY A 479 7.24 -51.05 41.90
CA GLY A 479 5.88 -51.60 41.80
C GLY A 479 5.70 -52.66 40.69
N ARG A 480 6.48 -52.57 39.60
CA ARG A 480 6.48 -53.59 38.53
C ARG A 480 7.27 -54.81 38.96
N GLU A 481 8.44 -54.60 39.58
CA GLU A 481 9.32 -55.66 40.08
C GLU A 481 8.65 -56.45 41.22
N ALA A 482 7.97 -55.77 42.14
CA ALA A 482 7.19 -56.41 43.21
C ALA A 482 6.07 -57.29 42.67
N ARG A 483 5.27 -56.81 41.69
CA ARG A 483 4.23 -57.63 41.05
C ARG A 483 4.80 -58.85 40.33
N ALA A 484 5.94 -58.70 39.64
CA ALA A 484 6.61 -59.83 39.01
C ALA A 484 7.14 -60.85 40.03
N ALA A 485 7.67 -60.37 41.17
CA ALA A 485 8.10 -61.23 42.27
C ALA A 485 6.92 -61.93 42.98
N ILE A 486 5.80 -61.25 43.20
CA ILE A 486 4.56 -61.83 43.72
C ILE A 486 4.02 -62.91 42.75
N ALA A 487 4.06 -62.67 41.43
CA ALA A 487 3.69 -63.68 40.44
C ALA A 487 4.60 -64.92 40.47
N ARG A 488 5.92 -64.73 40.67
CA ARG A 488 6.88 -65.84 40.89
C ARG A 488 6.60 -66.59 42.19
N ALA A 489 6.28 -65.90 43.27
CA ALA A 489 5.85 -66.52 44.52
C ALA A 489 4.58 -67.37 44.29
N GLY A 490 3.58 -66.85 43.57
CA GLY A 490 2.39 -67.61 43.19
C GLY A 490 2.67 -68.84 42.30
N ALA A 491 3.76 -68.83 41.52
CA ALA A 491 4.21 -70.01 40.79
C ALA A 491 4.87 -71.04 41.72
N ALA A 492 5.72 -70.60 42.65
CA ALA A 492 6.34 -71.47 43.66
C ALA A 492 5.28 -72.15 44.56
N LEU A 493 4.23 -71.42 44.93
CA LEU A 493 3.08 -71.95 45.68
C LEU A 493 2.37 -73.08 44.92
N ARG A 494 2.20 -72.94 43.60
CA ARG A 494 1.58 -73.98 42.75
C ARG A 494 2.50 -75.18 42.54
N ALA A 495 3.82 -74.97 42.55
CA ALA A 495 4.83 -76.02 42.46
C ALA A 495 5.06 -76.76 43.79
N GLY A 496 4.47 -76.31 44.90
CA GLY A 496 4.66 -76.90 46.22
C GLY A 496 5.99 -76.55 46.89
N ASP A 497 6.78 -75.65 46.31
CA ASP A 497 8.07 -75.20 46.85
C ASP A 497 7.86 -74.12 47.92
N ARG A 498 7.74 -74.58 49.17
CA ARG A 498 7.43 -73.72 50.33
C ARG A 498 8.56 -72.76 50.66
N ALA A 499 9.81 -73.23 50.60
CA ALA A 499 10.97 -72.41 50.92
C ALA A 499 11.09 -71.25 49.91
N ALA A 500 11.02 -71.56 48.61
CA ALA A 500 11.06 -70.53 47.57
C ALA A 500 9.87 -69.57 47.65
N PHE A 501 8.67 -70.05 48.02
CA PHE A 501 7.50 -69.18 48.21
C PHE A 501 7.74 -68.11 49.29
N HIS A 502 8.09 -68.52 50.51
CA HIS A 502 8.24 -67.60 51.64
C HIS A 502 9.38 -66.61 51.43
N ASP A 503 10.51 -67.06 50.87
CA ASP A 503 11.64 -66.17 50.56
C ASP A 503 11.28 -65.15 49.48
N THR A 504 10.58 -65.59 48.42
CA THR A 504 10.24 -64.73 47.29
C THR A 504 9.17 -63.69 47.65
N VAL A 505 8.13 -64.07 48.40
CA VAL A 505 7.03 -63.15 48.76
C VAL A 505 7.49 -62.10 49.79
N ALA A 506 8.30 -62.50 50.77
CA ALA A 506 8.83 -61.58 51.77
C ALA A 506 9.88 -60.64 51.17
N ALA A 507 10.75 -61.13 50.28
CA ALA A 507 11.68 -60.29 49.53
C ALA A 507 10.94 -59.28 48.64
N ALA A 508 9.88 -59.70 47.95
CA ALA A 508 9.09 -58.82 47.07
C ALA A 508 8.54 -57.58 47.80
N VAL A 509 7.96 -57.77 48.99
CA VAL A 509 7.40 -56.67 49.79
C VAL A 509 8.51 -55.84 50.45
N ARG A 510 9.59 -56.45 50.94
CA ARG A 510 10.73 -55.72 51.52
C ARG A 510 11.43 -54.83 50.49
N ASP A 511 11.74 -55.36 49.31
CA ASP A 511 12.43 -54.62 48.25
C ASP A 511 11.54 -53.49 47.71
N TYR A 512 10.23 -53.76 47.61
CA TYR A 512 9.24 -52.73 47.28
C TYR A 512 9.25 -51.58 48.29
N LEU A 513 9.20 -51.88 49.58
CA LEU A 513 9.20 -50.88 50.64
C LEU A 513 10.54 -50.15 50.74
N ALA A 514 11.66 -50.86 50.61
CA ALA A 514 13.00 -50.27 50.57
C ALA A 514 13.08 -49.20 49.48
N ALA A 515 12.62 -49.54 48.27
CA ALA A 515 12.63 -48.65 47.12
C ALA A 515 11.61 -47.51 47.21
N LYS A 516 10.46 -47.71 47.87
CA LYS A 516 9.40 -46.68 48.00
C LYS A 516 9.59 -45.73 49.18
N LEU A 517 10.27 -46.17 50.24
CA LEU A 517 10.48 -45.43 51.49
C LEU A 517 11.91 -44.91 51.66
N ASP A 518 12.78 -45.17 50.68
CA ASP A 518 14.21 -44.83 50.68
C ASP A 518 14.92 -45.37 51.94
N LEU A 519 14.71 -46.66 52.23
CA LEU A 519 15.33 -47.35 53.36
C LEU A 519 16.59 -48.10 52.90
N PRO A 520 17.70 -48.03 53.65
CA PRO A 520 18.91 -48.78 53.32
C PRO A 520 18.68 -50.30 53.41
N PRO A 521 19.44 -51.11 52.64
CA PRO A 521 19.35 -52.57 52.66
C PRO A 521 19.56 -53.08 54.10
N GLY A 522 18.60 -53.84 54.63
CA GLY A 522 18.63 -54.37 56.00
C GLY A 522 17.83 -53.57 57.05
N ALA A 523 17.36 -52.36 56.75
CA ALA A 523 16.56 -51.53 57.66
C ALA A 523 15.03 -51.66 57.49
N VAL A 524 14.56 -52.57 56.64
CA VAL A 524 13.13 -52.78 56.36
C VAL A 524 12.55 -53.77 57.38
N THR A 525 12.30 -53.28 58.59
CA THR A 525 11.48 -53.99 59.59
C THR A 525 10.02 -53.57 59.47
N ALA A 526 9.09 -54.43 59.90
CA ALA A 526 7.65 -54.14 59.89
C ALA A 526 7.33 -52.82 60.61
N ALA A 527 7.93 -52.61 61.78
CA ALA A 527 7.76 -51.40 62.59
C ALA A 527 8.33 -50.14 61.90
N ALA A 528 9.53 -50.22 61.29
CA ALA A 528 10.15 -49.09 60.61
C ALA A 528 9.37 -48.68 59.35
N ALA A 529 8.84 -49.65 58.60
CA ALA A 529 8.02 -49.39 57.43
C ALA A 529 6.64 -48.81 57.81
N ALA A 530 5.97 -49.38 58.82
CA ALA A 530 4.67 -48.90 59.30
C ALA A 530 4.74 -47.49 59.88
N GLU A 531 5.76 -47.18 60.69
CA GLU A 531 5.96 -45.83 61.26
C GLU A 531 6.16 -44.77 60.17
N ARG A 532 6.93 -45.10 59.13
CA ARG A 532 7.22 -44.19 58.02
C ARG A 532 6.00 -43.99 57.11
N LEU A 533 5.14 -45.01 56.97
CA LEU A 533 3.86 -44.91 56.27
C LEU A 533 2.84 -44.07 57.07
N ARG A 534 2.78 -44.22 58.40
CA ARG A 534 1.95 -43.40 59.30
C ARG A 534 2.34 -41.93 59.23
N ARG A 535 3.64 -41.61 59.27
CA ARG A 535 4.15 -40.23 59.09
C ARG A 535 3.88 -39.65 57.71
N ALA A 536 3.73 -40.51 56.70
CA ALA A 536 3.41 -40.10 55.32
C ALA A 536 1.90 -39.89 55.08
N GLY A 537 1.04 -40.05 56.10
CA GLY A 537 -0.39 -39.79 56.02
C GLY A 537 -1.20 -40.84 55.26
N LEU A 538 -0.66 -42.05 55.08
CA LEU A 538 -1.36 -43.18 54.45
C LEU A 538 -2.24 -43.91 55.48
N ALA A 539 -3.42 -44.38 55.06
CA ALA A 539 -4.48 -44.87 55.94
C ALA A 539 -4.00 -45.93 56.97
N LEU A 540 -4.52 -45.83 58.20
CA LEU A 540 -4.20 -46.71 59.34
C LEU A 540 -4.32 -48.22 58.99
N GLU A 541 -5.22 -48.53 58.06
CA GLU A 541 -5.49 -49.89 57.55
C GLU A 541 -4.29 -50.52 56.84
N VAL A 542 -3.58 -49.77 55.98
CA VAL A 542 -2.45 -50.31 55.20
C VAL A 542 -1.23 -50.59 56.08
N ALA A 543 -1.03 -49.78 57.13
CA ALA A 543 0.02 -50.01 58.12
C ALA A 543 -0.25 -51.27 58.96
N GLY A 544 -1.51 -51.49 59.34
CA GLY A 544 -1.92 -52.70 60.07
C GLY A 544 -1.81 -53.98 59.22
N GLU A 545 -2.22 -53.93 57.93
CA GLU A 545 -2.03 -55.05 57.01
C GLU A 545 -0.55 -55.39 56.80
N LEU A 546 0.32 -54.39 56.79
CA LEU A 546 1.75 -54.59 56.63
C LEU A 546 2.40 -55.27 57.83
N GLU A 547 2.06 -54.84 59.05
CA GLU A 547 2.51 -55.48 60.29
C GLU A 547 2.02 -56.94 60.36
N ALA A 548 0.75 -57.18 60.02
CA ALA A 548 0.18 -58.53 59.96
C ALA A 548 0.84 -59.43 58.89
N PHE A 549 1.24 -58.87 57.75
CA PHE A 549 1.95 -59.59 56.69
C PHE A 549 3.33 -60.07 57.15
N PHE A 550 4.13 -59.19 57.78
CA PHE A 550 5.45 -59.57 58.27
C PHE A 550 5.39 -60.55 59.43
N ALA A 551 4.44 -60.38 60.36
CA ALA A 551 4.21 -61.34 61.43
C ALA A 551 3.86 -62.74 60.91
N ALA A 552 3.02 -62.82 59.88
CA ALA A 552 2.70 -64.09 59.22
C ALA A 552 3.93 -64.73 58.54
N CYS A 553 4.81 -63.93 57.93
CA CYS A 553 6.05 -64.43 57.33
C CYS A 553 7.05 -64.94 58.39
N GLU A 554 7.13 -64.30 59.56
CA GLU A 554 7.99 -64.74 60.66
C GLU A 554 7.45 -66.02 61.31
N GLN A 555 6.15 -66.10 61.58
CA GLN A 555 5.51 -67.30 62.11
C GLN A 555 5.69 -68.51 61.19
N ALA A 556 5.53 -68.32 59.87
CA ALA A 556 5.74 -69.37 58.88
C ALA A 556 7.19 -69.90 58.84
N ARG A 557 8.17 -69.11 59.29
CA ARG A 557 9.58 -69.53 59.35
C ARG A 557 9.89 -70.48 60.51
N PHE A 558 9.04 -70.48 61.54
CA PHE A 558 9.20 -71.29 62.76
C PHE A 558 8.05 -72.31 62.96
N ALA A 559 7.11 -72.39 62.02
CA ALA A 559 5.98 -73.32 62.08
C ALA A 559 6.40 -74.77 61.74
N PRO A 560 5.85 -75.79 62.42
CA PRO A 560 6.12 -77.19 62.11
C PRO A 560 5.52 -77.59 60.75
N PRO A 561 6.19 -78.48 59.99
CA PRO A 561 5.78 -78.82 58.63
C PRO A 561 4.42 -79.54 58.62
N GLY A 562 3.36 -78.87 58.14
CA GLY A 562 2.06 -79.55 57.93
C GLY A 562 0.80 -78.70 57.79
N ALA A 563 0.78 -77.41 58.16
CA ALA A 563 -0.47 -76.64 58.33
C ALA A 563 -0.70 -75.48 57.33
N ASP A 564 0.13 -75.30 56.29
CA ASP A 564 0.37 -73.94 55.76
C ASP A 564 -0.35 -73.56 54.45
N GLY A 565 -1.05 -74.47 53.76
CA GLY A 565 -1.51 -74.20 52.37
C GLY A 565 -2.52 -73.04 52.23
N ALA A 566 -3.45 -72.92 53.18
CA ALA A 566 -4.41 -71.81 53.22
C ALA A 566 -3.75 -70.50 53.69
N ASP A 567 -2.77 -70.58 54.59
CA ASP A 567 -2.03 -69.44 55.13
C ASP A 567 -1.05 -68.84 54.13
N MET A 568 -0.42 -69.66 53.28
CA MET A 568 0.40 -69.20 52.17
C MET A 568 -0.42 -68.44 51.12
N ARG A 569 -1.62 -68.93 50.77
CA ARG A 569 -2.54 -68.21 49.83
C ARG A 569 -2.96 -66.86 50.40
N ARG A 570 -3.38 -66.82 51.66
CA ARG A 570 -3.70 -65.56 52.38
C ARG A 570 -2.52 -64.59 52.41
N THR A 571 -1.31 -65.09 52.61
CA THR A 571 -0.08 -64.27 52.64
C THR A 571 0.22 -63.65 51.27
N LEU A 572 0.02 -64.40 50.18
CA LEU A 572 0.18 -63.91 48.81
C LEU A 572 -0.87 -62.85 48.44
N GLU A 573 -2.13 -63.07 48.81
CA GLU A 573 -3.23 -62.12 48.61
C GLU A 573 -2.97 -60.80 49.37
N ARG A 574 -2.51 -60.89 50.63
CA ARG A 574 -2.09 -59.71 51.41
C ARG A 574 -0.94 -58.95 50.77
N ALA A 575 0.09 -59.64 50.26
CA ALA A 575 1.19 -58.99 49.56
C ALA A 575 0.73 -58.20 48.32
N ASP A 576 -0.16 -58.80 47.51
CA ASP A 576 -0.74 -58.11 46.33
C ASP A 576 -1.64 -56.94 46.74
N ALA A 577 -2.45 -57.10 47.79
CA ALA A 577 -3.30 -56.04 48.33
C ALA A 577 -2.50 -54.82 48.79
N ILE A 578 -1.42 -55.03 49.57
CA ILE A 578 -0.52 -53.97 50.07
C ILE A 578 0.13 -53.21 48.90
N VAL A 579 0.67 -53.93 47.91
CA VAL A 579 1.31 -53.29 46.74
C VAL A 579 0.28 -52.51 45.92
N ARG A 580 -0.95 -53.03 45.74
CA ARG A 580 -2.02 -52.33 45.00
C ARG A 580 -2.59 -51.14 45.75
N ALA A 581 -2.75 -51.20 47.07
CA ALA A 581 -3.22 -50.09 47.89
C ALA A 581 -2.25 -48.91 47.80
N LEU A 582 -0.95 -49.18 48.02
CA LEU A 582 0.11 -48.18 47.96
C LEU A 582 0.34 -47.60 46.54
N GLU A 583 0.01 -48.35 45.48
CA GLU A 583 0.04 -47.86 44.10
C GLU A 583 -1.25 -47.10 43.70
N ARG A 584 -2.42 -47.39 44.30
CA ARG A 584 -3.71 -46.72 44.02
C ARG A 584 -3.79 -45.31 44.60
N GLU A 585 -3.43 -45.11 45.87
CA GLU A 585 -3.46 -43.79 46.53
C GLU A 585 -2.59 -42.74 45.80
N ARG A 586 -1.54 -43.18 45.09
CA ARG A 586 -0.66 -42.29 44.31
C ARG A 586 -1.03 -42.10 42.84
N ARG A 587 -1.94 -42.92 42.27
CA ARG A 587 -2.46 -42.72 40.89
C ARG A 587 -3.59 -41.69 40.83
N LEU A 588 -4.30 -41.45 41.94
CA LEU A 588 -5.31 -40.40 42.06
C LEU A 588 -4.71 -38.98 41.86
N GLY A 589 -3.43 -38.78 42.21
CA GLY A 589 -2.70 -37.53 41.91
C GLY A 589 -2.18 -37.36 40.47
N ARG A 590 -2.35 -38.37 39.59
CA ARG A 590 -1.87 -38.34 38.19
C ARG A 590 -2.96 -38.46 37.14
N SER A 591 -4.16 -38.89 37.53
CA SER A 591 -5.31 -39.07 36.63
C SER A 591 -6.01 -37.77 36.25
N LEU A 592 -5.71 -36.64 36.92
CA LEU A 592 -6.19 -35.31 36.54
C LEU A 592 -5.46 -34.70 35.31
N ALA A 593 -4.40 -35.34 34.80
CA ALA A 593 -3.66 -34.87 33.61
C ALA A 593 -4.02 -35.61 32.30
N ALA A 594 -4.86 -36.65 32.37
CA ALA A 594 -5.21 -37.48 31.20
C ALA A 594 -6.59 -37.13 30.58
N ALA A 595 -7.36 -36.25 31.22
CA ALA A 595 -8.70 -35.85 30.76
C ALA A 595 -8.69 -34.74 29.68
N SER A 596 -7.53 -34.19 29.31
CA SER A 596 -7.42 -33.05 28.38
C SER A 596 -7.39 -33.42 26.89
N LEU A 597 -7.53 -34.71 26.53
CA LEU A 597 -7.44 -35.19 25.14
C LEU A 597 -8.79 -35.46 24.47
N LEU A 598 -9.92 -35.25 25.17
CA LEU A 598 -11.27 -35.54 24.66
C LEU A 598 -12.05 -34.27 24.21
N VAL A 599 -11.36 -33.27 23.64
CA VAL A 599 -12.00 -32.04 23.11
C VAL A 599 -11.73 -31.83 21.61
N ILE A 600 -10.96 -32.70 20.96
CA ILE A 600 -10.65 -32.58 19.52
C ILE A 600 -11.73 -33.23 18.61
N ALA A 601 -12.75 -33.88 19.19
CA ALA A 601 -13.69 -34.72 18.43
C ALA A 601 -15.05 -34.10 18.06
N LEU A 602 -15.28 -32.80 18.23
CA LEU A 602 -16.57 -32.21 17.85
C LEU A 602 -16.45 -30.82 17.20
N ALA A 603 -15.94 -30.79 15.97
CA ALA A 603 -16.24 -29.73 15.04
C ALA A 603 -17.45 -30.17 14.20
N SER A 604 -18.62 -29.68 14.58
CA SER A 604 -19.88 -29.88 13.86
C SER A 604 -19.77 -29.31 12.45
N VAL A 605 -19.79 -30.21 11.45
CA VAL A 605 -20.03 -29.84 10.06
C VAL A 605 -21.51 -29.51 9.94
N VAL A 606 -21.85 -28.22 10.01
CA VAL A 606 -23.16 -27.73 9.55
C VAL A 606 -23.14 -27.86 8.04
N ARG A 607 -23.78 -28.91 7.52
CA ARG A 607 -23.97 -29.11 6.09
C ARG A 607 -25.13 -28.21 5.66
N ALA A 608 -24.81 -27.04 5.13
CA ALA A 608 -25.79 -26.20 4.44
C ALA A 608 -26.38 -26.98 3.25
N ALA A 609 -27.69 -26.86 3.04
CA ALA A 609 -28.35 -27.40 1.87
C ALA A 609 -27.72 -26.79 0.60
N PRO A 610 -27.51 -27.57 -0.47
CA PRO A 610 -27.01 -27.01 -1.71
C PRO A 610 -28.01 -25.98 -2.24
N PRO A 611 -27.55 -24.78 -2.65
CA PRO A 611 -28.44 -23.81 -3.28
C PRO A 611 -29.06 -24.43 -4.54
N ALA A 612 -30.30 -24.05 -4.84
CA ALA A 612 -31.06 -24.55 -6.00
C ALA A 612 -30.39 -24.24 -7.35
N GLU A 613 -29.48 -23.26 -7.38
CA GLU A 613 -28.64 -22.89 -8.51
C GLU A 613 -27.22 -22.59 -7.99
N THR A 614 -26.18 -23.06 -8.68
CA THR A 614 -24.81 -22.93 -8.16
C THR A 614 -24.29 -21.49 -8.29
N PRO A 615 -23.51 -20.97 -7.33
CA PRO A 615 -22.85 -19.67 -7.44
C PRO A 615 -22.08 -19.47 -8.76
N ASN A 616 -21.47 -20.54 -9.27
CA ASN A 616 -20.75 -20.54 -10.55
C ASN A 616 -21.67 -20.26 -11.74
N THR A 617 -22.85 -20.88 -11.80
CA THR A 617 -23.79 -20.69 -12.91
C THR A 617 -24.31 -19.25 -12.96
N ILE A 618 -24.56 -18.65 -11.80
CA ILE A 618 -24.96 -17.24 -11.69
C ILE A 618 -23.80 -16.33 -12.18
N PHE A 619 -22.57 -16.60 -11.74
CA PHE A 619 -21.39 -15.83 -12.16
C PHE A 619 -21.18 -15.85 -13.68
N PHE A 620 -21.23 -17.03 -14.32
CA PHE A 620 -21.03 -17.11 -15.77
C PHE A 620 -22.15 -16.43 -16.58
N ARG A 621 -23.40 -16.46 -16.07
CA ARG A 621 -24.50 -15.70 -16.67
C ARG A 621 -24.24 -14.20 -16.58
N ALA A 622 -23.77 -13.72 -15.43
CA ALA A 622 -23.38 -12.32 -15.26
C ALA A 622 -22.22 -11.92 -16.19
N ASN A 623 -21.22 -12.79 -16.39
CA ASN A 623 -20.16 -12.58 -17.40
C ASN A 623 -20.72 -12.44 -18.82
N ALA A 624 -21.71 -13.27 -19.20
CA ALA A 624 -22.35 -13.19 -20.52
C ALA A 624 -23.10 -11.87 -20.70
N LEU A 625 -23.89 -11.45 -19.70
CA LEU A 625 -24.57 -10.14 -19.70
C LEU A 625 -23.58 -8.98 -19.79
N TYR A 626 -22.44 -9.08 -19.10
CA TYR A 626 -21.36 -8.10 -19.22
C TYR A 626 -20.80 -8.08 -20.65
N GLY A 627 -20.54 -9.24 -21.27
CA GLY A 627 -20.11 -9.31 -22.68
C GLY A 627 -21.11 -8.73 -23.68
N GLU A 628 -22.40 -8.75 -23.35
CA GLU A 628 -23.50 -8.11 -24.12
C GLU A 628 -23.65 -6.61 -23.83
N GLU A 629 -22.74 -6.00 -23.07
CA GLU A 629 -22.78 -4.60 -22.64
C GLU A 629 -23.96 -4.22 -21.72
N ARG A 630 -24.62 -5.21 -21.12
CA ARG A 630 -25.74 -5.03 -20.20
C ARG A 630 -25.25 -4.89 -18.76
N TRP A 631 -24.48 -3.82 -18.51
CA TRP A 631 -23.68 -3.63 -17.29
C TRP A 631 -24.50 -3.67 -16.00
N ALA A 632 -25.65 -2.99 -15.95
CA ALA A 632 -26.51 -2.94 -14.77
C ALA A 632 -27.15 -4.31 -14.47
N GLU A 633 -27.52 -5.07 -15.51
CA GLU A 633 -28.08 -6.42 -15.37
C GLU A 633 -27.01 -7.42 -14.95
N ALA A 634 -25.80 -7.30 -15.51
CA ALA A 634 -24.64 -8.07 -15.07
C ALA A 634 -24.33 -7.84 -13.58
N ALA A 635 -24.33 -6.57 -13.14
CA ALA A 635 -24.13 -6.23 -11.74
C ALA A 635 -25.19 -6.87 -10.83
N ALA A 636 -26.47 -6.78 -11.21
CA ALA A 636 -27.57 -7.41 -10.47
C ALA A 636 -27.42 -8.94 -10.38
N GLU A 637 -26.97 -9.62 -11.44
CA GLU A 637 -26.72 -11.06 -11.39
C GLU A 637 -25.48 -11.42 -10.55
N TYR A 638 -24.40 -10.65 -10.59
CA TYR A 638 -23.27 -10.85 -9.65
C TYR A 638 -23.71 -10.67 -8.19
N GLU A 639 -24.57 -9.68 -7.89
CA GLU A 639 -25.12 -9.48 -6.55
C GLU A 639 -25.92 -10.69 -6.05
N ARG A 640 -26.54 -11.49 -6.95
CA ARG A 640 -27.20 -12.74 -6.55
C ARG A 640 -26.22 -13.78 -5.99
N VAL A 641 -24.95 -13.76 -6.42
CA VAL A 641 -23.91 -14.62 -5.83
C VAL A 641 -23.63 -14.21 -4.38
N LEU A 642 -23.55 -12.90 -4.13
CA LEU A 642 -23.41 -12.34 -2.78
C LEU A 642 -24.65 -12.64 -1.92
N ALA A 643 -25.86 -12.51 -2.49
CA ALA A 643 -27.12 -12.83 -1.82
C ALA A 643 -27.23 -14.33 -1.47
N ALA A 644 -26.62 -15.21 -2.26
CA ALA A 644 -26.47 -16.63 -1.95
C ALA A 644 -25.45 -16.92 -0.83
N GLY A 645 -24.81 -15.89 -0.28
CA GLY A 645 -23.87 -15.98 0.83
C GLY A 645 -22.42 -16.28 0.42
N TRP A 646 -22.09 -16.16 -0.86
CA TRP A 646 -20.77 -16.48 -1.40
C TRP A 646 -20.02 -15.25 -1.88
N GLU A 647 -18.73 -15.17 -1.59
CA GLU A 647 -17.82 -14.15 -2.09
C GLU A 647 -16.57 -14.75 -2.72
N SER A 648 -15.95 -14.00 -3.61
CA SER A 648 -14.60 -14.24 -4.09
C SER A 648 -13.97 -12.93 -4.58
N GLY A 649 -12.64 -12.91 -4.71
CA GLY A 649 -11.96 -11.71 -5.20
C GLY A 649 -12.35 -11.35 -6.64
N ASN A 650 -12.48 -12.37 -7.50
CA ASN A 650 -12.88 -12.18 -8.91
C ASN A 650 -14.34 -11.74 -9.03
N LEU A 651 -15.23 -12.22 -8.17
CA LEU A 651 -16.62 -11.76 -8.11
C LEU A 651 -16.70 -10.27 -7.82
N TYR A 652 -16.01 -9.82 -6.76
CA TYR A 652 -15.99 -8.40 -6.42
C TYR A 652 -15.32 -7.56 -7.52
N PHE A 653 -14.25 -8.05 -8.14
CA PHE A 653 -13.62 -7.36 -9.25
C PHE A 653 -14.57 -7.20 -10.45
N ASN A 654 -15.27 -8.27 -10.86
CA ASN A 654 -16.22 -8.21 -11.97
C ASN A 654 -17.44 -7.35 -11.66
N LEU A 655 -17.95 -7.43 -10.42
CA LEU A 655 -19.04 -6.58 -9.95
C LEU A 655 -18.62 -5.10 -9.96
N GLY A 656 -17.40 -4.80 -9.52
CA GLY A 656 -16.81 -3.46 -9.59
C GLY A 656 -16.70 -2.94 -11.02
N ASN A 657 -16.25 -3.77 -11.97
CA ASN A 657 -16.22 -3.44 -13.39
C ASN A 657 -17.63 -3.15 -13.93
N ALA A 658 -18.62 -3.97 -13.58
CA ALA A 658 -20.01 -3.80 -14.01
C ALA A 658 -20.60 -2.48 -13.49
N TRP A 659 -20.38 -2.14 -12.22
CA TRP A 659 -20.81 -0.85 -11.67
C TRP A 659 -20.08 0.34 -12.31
N PHE A 660 -18.78 0.20 -12.55
CA PHE A 660 -18.00 1.26 -13.20
C PHE A 660 -18.51 1.56 -14.61
N ARG A 661 -18.76 0.53 -15.42
CA ARG A 661 -19.33 0.66 -16.77
C ARG A 661 -20.78 1.17 -16.76
N ALA A 662 -21.53 0.88 -15.69
CA ALA A 662 -22.86 1.43 -15.47
C ALA A 662 -22.85 2.89 -15.00
N GLY A 663 -21.69 3.48 -14.70
CA GLY A 663 -21.53 4.86 -14.25
C GLY A 663 -21.57 5.06 -12.72
N ASP A 664 -21.73 4.00 -11.92
CA ASP A 664 -21.73 4.07 -10.45
C ASP A 664 -20.32 3.82 -9.91
N VAL A 665 -19.49 4.88 -9.93
CA VAL A 665 -18.09 4.85 -9.45
C VAL A 665 -18.02 4.52 -7.95
N GLY A 666 -19.03 4.89 -7.15
CA GLY A 666 -19.06 4.62 -5.72
C GLY A 666 -19.14 3.13 -5.40
N ARG A 667 -20.08 2.42 -6.04
CA ARG A 667 -20.17 0.96 -5.92
C ARG A 667 -18.97 0.25 -6.55
N ALA A 668 -18.45 0.78 -7.66
CA ALA A 668 -17.23 0.25 -8.26
C ALA A 668 -16.04 0.26 -7.27
N VAL A 669 -15.77 1.40 -6.63
CA VAL A 669 -14.69 1.52 -5.63
C VAL A 669 -14.94 0.60 -4.43
N LEU A 670 -16.19 0.50 -3.96
CA LEU A 670 -16.57 -0.43 -2.88
C LEU A 670 -16.16 -1.87 -3.21
N ASP A 671 -16.53 -2.36 -4.39
CA ASP A 671 -16.28 -3.75 -4.75
C ASP A 671 -14.81 -3.98 -5.12
N TYR A 672 -14.11 -3.02 -5.72
CA TYR A 672 -12.65 -3.11 -5.89
C TYR A 672 -11.91 -3.14 -4.54
N GLU A 673 -12.38 -2.41 -3.54
CA GLU A 673 -11.82 -2.46 -2.18
C GLU A 673 -12.01 -3.84 -1.54
N ARG A 674 -13.20 -4.43 -1.71
CA ARG A 674 -13.47 -5.80 -1.27
C ARG A 674 -12.57 -6.80 -1.99
N ALA A 675 -12.43 -6.66 -3.31
CA ALA A 675 -11.53 -7.48 -4.11
C ALA A 675 -10.09 -7.37 -3.61
N ARG A 676 -9.59 -6.16 -3.32
CA ARG A 676 -8.23 -5.90 -2.81
C ARG A 676 -7.95 -6.57 -1.46
N ARG A 677 -8.96 -6.71 -0.60
CA ARG A 677 -8.81 -7.46 0.67
C ARG A 677 -8.52 -8.94 0.44
N LEU A 678 -9.14 -9.53 -0.60
CA LEU A 678 -8.99 -10.95 -0.93
C LEU A 678 -7.80 -11.21 -1.86
N LEU A 679 -7.52 -10.27 -2.77
CA LEU A 679 -6.50 -10.34 -3.81
C LEU A 679 -5.55 -9.14 -3.75
N PRO A 680 -4.78 -8.96 -2.66
CA PRO A 680 -3.91 -7.78 -2.50
C PRO A 680 -2.78 -7.69 -3.54
N ARG A 681 -2.48 -8.80 -4.22
CA ARG A 681 -1.42 -8.91 -5.24
C ARG A 681 -1.92 -8.85 -6.67
N ASP A 682 -3.23 -8.87 -6.89
CA ASP A 682 -3.77 -8.94 -8.24
C ASP A 682 -3.58 -7.58 -8.93
N PRO A 683 -2.80 -7.53 -10.03
CA PRO A 683 -2.46 -6.26 -10.69
C PRO A 683 -3.69 -5.59 -11.29
N ASP A 684 -4.69 -6.37 -11.73
CA ASP A 684 -5.89 -5.84 -12.37
C ASP A 684 -6.78 -5.16 -11.33
N VAL A 685 -6.92 -5.77 -10.14
CA VAL A 685 -7.62 -5.14 -9.01
C VAL A 685 -6.96 -3.82 -8.62
N GLN A 686 -5.62 -3.77 -8.54
CA GLN A 686 -4.90 -2.55 -8.19
C GLN A 686 -5.04 -1.47 -9.28
N ALA A 687 -4.95 -1.87 -10.55
CA ALA A 687 -5.10 -0.97 -11.69
C ALA A 687 -6.51 -0.34 -11.69
N ASN A 688 -7.56 -1.15 -11.63
CA ASN A 688 -8.94 -0.66 -11.69
C ASN A 688 -9.32 0.16 -10.46
N LEU A 689 -8.89 -0.25 -9.27
CA LEU A 689 -9.10 0.54 -8.05
C LEU A 689 -8.39 1.90 -8.14
N SER A 690 -7.14 1.92 -8.61
CA SER A 690 -6.38 3.16 -8.75
C SER A 690 -7.05 4.12 -9.73
N TYR A 691 -7.52 3.59 -10.87
CA TYR A 691 -8.23 4.37 -11.89
C TYR A 691 -9.57 4.91 -11.38
N ALA A 692 -10.39 4.07 -10.75
CA ALA A 692 -11.67 4.48 -10.18
C ALA A 692 -11.51 5.53 -9.07
N ARG A 693 -10.46 5.43 -8.25
CA ARG A 693 -10.13 6.42 -7.22
C ARG A 693 -9.66 7.76 -7.79
N GLU A 694 -8.81 7.73 -8.83
CA GLU A 694 -8.41 8.94 -9.54
C GLU A 694 -9.63 9.67 -10.11
N GLN A 695 -10.58 8.94 -10.69
CA GLN A 695 -11.84 9.52 -11.18
C GLN A 695 -12.72 10.07 -10.06
N ALA A 696 -12.73 9.43 -8.88
CA ALA A 696 -13.38 9.95 -7.68
C ALA A 696 -12.65 11.15 -7.04
N GLY A 697 -11.47 11.53 -7.55
CA GLY A 697 -10.64 12.62 -7.01
C GLY A 697 -9.90 12.25 -5.73
N GLU A 698 -9.78 10.97 -5.40
CA GLU A 698 -9.03 10.47 -4.24
C GLU A 698 -7.66 9.94 -4.67
N SER A 699 -6.63 10.76 -4.50
CA SER A 699 -5.24 10.34 -4.67
C SER A 699 -4.61 10.13 -3.30
N GLY A 700 -4.58 8.89 -2.81
CA GLY A 700 -3.93 8.56 -1.54
C GLY A 700 -2.41 8.53 -1.67
N THR A 701 -1.69 9.27 -0.83
CA THR A 701 -0.25 9.08 -0.64
C THR A 701 -0.03 7.96 0.37
N GLU A 702 0.41 6.79 -0.10
CA GLU A 702 0.83 5.74 0.82
C GLU A 702 2.10 6.18 1.55
N THR A 703 2.07 6.13 2.89
CA THR A 703 3.25 6.38 3.70
C THR A 703 4.30 5.30 3.44
N LEU A 704 5.58 5.68 3.35
CA LEU A 704 6.67 4.76 3.01
C LEU A 704 7.06 3.84 4.18
N TRP A 705 6.99 4.33 5.42
CA TRP A 705 7.48 3.59 6.57
C TRP A 705 6.73 2.28 6.86
N PRO A 706 5.38 2.15 6.72
CA PRO A 706 4.71 0.87 6.93
C PRO A 706 5.12 -0.17 5.89
N ARG A 707 5.47 0.25 4.66
CA ARG A 707 5.98 -0.65 3.62
C ARG A 707 7.38 -1.18 3.95
N LEU A 708 8.17 -0.42 4.72
CA LEU A 708 9.51 -0.83 5.18
C LEU A 708 9.43 -1.77 6.39
N VAL A 709 8.57 -1.44 7.37
CA VAL A 709 8.45 -2.20 8.63
C VAL A 709 7.57 -3.44 8.47
N PHE A 710 6.51 -3.36 7.66
CA PHE A 710 5.53 -4.43 7.43
C PHE A 710 5.45 -4.79 5.94
N PRO A 711 6.56 -5.25 5.33
CA PRO A 711 6.68 -5.39 3.87
C PRO A 711 5.71 -6.41 3.25
N LEU A 712 5.17 -7.31 4.07
CA LEU A 712 4.21 -8.33 3.63
C LEU A 712 2.75 -7.88 3.82
N ALA A 713 2.49 -6.85 4.62
CA ALA A 713 1.13 -6.43 4.97
C ALA A 713 0.33 -5.91 3.76
N GLY A 714 0.99 -5.25 2.80
CA GLY A 714 0.36 -4.83 1.54
C GLY A 714 0.30 -5.93 0.47
N ARG A 715 1.04 -7.03 0.64
CA ARG A 715 1.27 -8.06 -0.39
C ARG A 715 0.60 -9.39 -0.13
N ALA A 716 -0.02 -9.60 1.03
CA ALA A 716 -0.63 -10.89 1.34
C ALA A 716 -1.92 -10.67 2.14
N ALA A 717 -2.88 -11.56 1.95
CA ALA A 717 -4.12 -11.50 2.72
C ALA A 717 -3.87 -11.93 4.18
N SER A 718 -4.71 -11.50 5.11
CA SER A 718 -4.52 -11.84 6.53
C SER A 718 -4.60 -13.35 6.79
N ASP A 719 -5.42 -14.10 6.04
CA ASP A 719 -5.46 -15.56 6.13
C ASP A 719 -4.15 -16.21 5.65
N GLU A 720 -3.48 -15.65 4.65
CA GLU A 720 -2.19 -16.14 4.15
C GLU A 720 -1.08 -15.86 5.17
N LEU A 721 -1.03 -14.64 5.70
CA LEU A 721 -0.03 -14.21 6.68
C LEU A 721 -0.14 -15.01 8.00
N LEU A 722 -1.35 -15.17 8.51
CA LEU A 722 -1.58 -15.93 9.74
C LEU A 722 -1.37 -17.43 9.50
N GLY A 723 -1.74 -17.95 8.33
CA GLY A 723 -1.41 -19.32 7.94
C GLY A 723 0.09 -19.57 7.89
N ALA A 724 0.86 -18.66 7.29
CA ALA A 724 2.32 -18.72 7.24
C ALA A 724 2.94 -18.59 8.64
N ALA A 725 2.44 -17.69 9.48
CA ALA A 725 2.87 -17.54 10.86
C ALA A 725 2.64 -18.84 11.66
N SER A 726 1.46 -19.45 11.53
CA SER A 726 1.15 -20.75 12.15
C SER A 726 2.05 -21.88 11.65
N ALA A 727 2.34 -21.93 10.35
CA ALA A 727 3.23 -22.94 9.78
C ALA A 727 4.67 -22.78 10.29
N LEU A 728 5.20 -21.55 10.34
CA LEU A 728 6.51 -21.25 10.91
C LEU A 728 6.57 -21.60 12.39
N TYR A 729 5.54 -21.23 13.15
CA TYR A 729 5.41 -21.57 14.56
C TYR A 729 5.43 -23.10 14.77
N ALA A 730 4.62 -23.85 14.03
CA ALA A 730 4.58 -25.30 14.11
C ALA A 730 5.94 -25.93 13.75
N ALA A 731 6.63 -25.41 12.72
CA ALA A 731 7.95 -25.87 12.32
C ALA A 731 9.01 -25.62 13.41
N ILE A 732 9.00 -24.44 14.06
CA ILE A 732 9.86 -24.13 15.20
C ILE A 732 9.64 -25.15 16.32
N MET A 733 8.39 -25.40 16.70
CA MET A 733 8.06 -26.34 17.76
C MET A 733 8.46 -27.79 17.41
N ALA A 734 8.29 -28.20 16.16
CA ALA A 734 8.73 -29.50 15.68
C ALA A 734 10.27 -29.65 15.73
N LEU A 735 11.01 -28.65 15.24
CA LEU A 735 12.47 -28.64 15.28
C LEU A 735 13.02 -28.66 16.71
N LEU A 736 12.42 -27.87 17.61
CA LEU A 736 12.78 -27.88 19.03
C LEU A 736 12.46 -29.23 19.68
N THR A 737 11.39 -29.90 19.26
CA THR A 737 11.04 -31.26 19.72
C THR A 737 12.08 -32.28 19.25
N VAL A 738 12.48 -32.24 17.98
CA VAL A 738 13.55 -33.11 17.44
C VAL A 738 14.87 -32.88 18.17
N ALA A 739 15.22 -31.62 18.44
CA ALA A 739 16.44 -31.25 19.17
C ALA A 739 16.46 -31.75 20.63
N LEU A 740 15.31 -32.12 21.22
CA LEU A 740 15.25 -32.74 22.55
C LEU A 740 15.61 -34.23 22.50
N PHE A 741 15.20 -34.96 21.46
CA PHE A 741 15.35 -36.42 21.40
C PHE A 741 16.58 -36.91 20.63
N VAL A 742 17.11 -36.11 19.70
CA VAL A 742 18.20 -36.50 18.81
C VAL A 742 19.40 -35.56 18.99
N PRO A 743 20.32 -35.86 19.94
CA PRO A 743 21.45 -34.98 20.25
C PRO A 743 22.35 -34.70 19.04
N ALA A 744 22.51 -35.67 18.13
CA ALA A 744 23.34 -35.56 16.94
C ALA A 744 22.92 -34.43 16.00
N VAL A 745 21.61 -34.13 15.90
CA VAL A 745 21.08 -33.08 15.02
C VAL A 745 20.64 -31.83 15.78
N ALA A 746 20.72 -31.83 17.12
CA ALA A 746 20.20 -30.76 17.95
C ALA A 746 20.77 -29.36 17.63
N PRO A 747 22.08 -29.18 17.35
CA PRO A 747 22.61 -27.88 16.95
C PRO A 747 21.98 -27.38 15.64
N GLY A 748 21.92 -28.23 14.62
CA GLY A 748 21.33 -27.90 13.32
C GLY A 748 19.84 -27.60 13.42
N ALA A 749 19.08 -28.41 14.16
CA ALA A 749 17.65 -28.18 14.39
C ALA A 749 17.39 -26.86 15.14
N ARG A 750 18.22 -26.49 16.12
CA ARG A 750 18.10 -25.20 16.83
C ARG A 750 18.42 -24.02 15.92
N SER A 751 19.46 -24.13 15.08
CA SER A 751 19.77 -23.10 14.09
C SER A 751 18.64 -22.93 13.07
N ALA A 752 18.08 -24.02 12.55
CA ALA A 752 16.93 -23.98 11.66
C ALA A 752 15.69 -23.37 12.35
N ALA A 753 15.45 -23.69 13.63
CA ALA A 753 14.39 -23.08 14.41
C ALA A 753 14.61 -21.57 14.62
N ALA A 754 15.86 -21.13 14.81
CA ALA A 754 16.19 -19.71 14.91
C ALA A 754 15.95 -18.96 13.60
N VAL A 755 16.28 -19.57 12.45
CA VAL A 755 15.98 -18.99 11.12
C VAL A 755 14.47 -18.88 10.91
N ALA A 756 13.70 -19.93 11.23
CA ALA A 756 12.24 -19.89 11.15
C ALA A 756 11.65 -18.84 12.11
N ALA A 757 12.23 -18.65 13.29
CA ALA A 757 11.83 -17.61 14.23
C ALA A 757 12.12 -16.21 13.69
N LEU A 758 13.25 -15.99 13.01
CA LEU A 758 13.55 -14.73 12.34
C LEU A 758 12.55 -14.41 11.22
N ALA A 759 12.16 -15.42 10.43
CA ALA A 759 11.09 -15.24 9.44
C ALA A 759 9.74 -14.89 10.11
N LEU A 760 9.41 -15.53 11.24
CA LEU A 760 8.19 -15.25 12.00
C LEU A 760 8.15 -13.80 12.53
N VAL A 761 9.31 -13.23 12.89
CA VAL A 761 9.44 -11.81 13.31
C VAL A 761 9.07 -10.84 12.19
N VAL A 762 9.12 -11.23 10.91
CA VAL A 762 8.66 -10.39 9.79
C VAL A 762 7.18 -10.65 9.49
N VAL A 763 6.77 -11.92 9.47
CA VAL A 763 5.41 -12.34 9.09
C VAL A 763 4.38 -11.91 10.12
N LEU A 764 4.64 -12.12 11.41
CA LEU A 764 3.64 -11.89 12.47
C LEU A 764 3.31 -10.40 12.65
N PRO A 765 4.27 -9.46 12.73
CA PRO A 765 3.97 -8.04 12.79
C PRO A 765 3.29 -7.55 11.51
N SER A 766 3.66 -8.07 10.33
CA SER A 766 2.96 -7.75 9.08
C SER A 766 1.50 -8.20 9.11
N ALA A 767 1.22 -9.38 9.67
CA ALA A 767 -0.15 -9.87 9.88
C ALA A 767 -0.93 -8.97 10.84
N ALA A 768 -0.32 -8.62 11.97
CA ALA A 768 -0.93 -7.76 12.98
C ALA A 768 -1.24 -6.36 12.43
N TRP A 769 -0.30 -5.76 11.69
CA TRP A 769 -0.50 -4.47 11.04
C TRP A 769 -1.65 -4.52 10.03
N ARG A 770 -1.68 -5.55 9.16
CA ARG A 770 -2.77 -5.70 8.19
C ARG A 770 -4.12 -5.88 8.87
N LEU A 771 -4.21 -6.72 9.90
CA LEU A 771 -5.43 -6.87 10.69
C LEU A 771 -5.88 -5.52 11.28
N ALA A 772 -4.97 -4.79 11.92
CA ALA A 772 -5.28 -3.53 12.60
C ALA A 772 -5.68 -2.39 11.65
N THR A 773 -5.22 -2.40 10.40
CA THR A 773 -5.43 -1.28 9.46
C THR A 773 -6.43 -1.59 8.35
N VAL A 774 -6.56 -2.86 7.93
CA VAL A 774 -7.36 -3.27 6.78
C VAL A 774 -8.58 -4.08 7.18
N ASP A 775 -8.41 -5.12 8.00
CA ASP A 775 -9.46 -6.16 8.20
C ASP A 775 -10.32 -5.98 9.46
N LEU A 776 -9.80 -5.37 10.53
CA LEU A 776 -10.55 -5.13 11.77
C LEU A 776 -11.34 -3.80 11.77
N PRO A 777 -10.81 -2.68 11.24
CA PRO A 777 -11.59 -1.45 11.20
C PRO A 777 -12.81 -1.57 10.28
N ALA A 778 -13.94 -1.02 10.71
CA ALA A 778 -15.13 -0.90 9.89
C ALA A 778 -14.92 0.23 8.86
N TRP A 779 -14.49 -0.12 7.67
CA TRP A 779 -14.40 0.80 6.55
C TRP A 779 -15.69 0.80 5.73
N ALA A 780 -16.03 1.95 5.17
CA ALA A 780 -17.15 2.14 4.27
C ALA A 780 -16.75 3.03 3.08
N VAL A 781 -17.51 2.95 2.01
CA VAL A 781 -17.36 3.79 0.82
C VAL A 781 -18.65 4.57 0.63
N VAL A 782 -18.53 5.85 0.26
CA VAL A 782 -19.68 6.65 -0.14
C VAL A 782 -20.22 6.11 -1.47
N VAL A 783 -21.46 5.63 -1.44
CA VAL A 783 -22.16 5.03 -2.58
C VAL A 783 -23.33 5.93 -2.99
N GLY A 784 -23.51 6.13 -4.31
CA GLY A 784 -24.49 7.07 -4.86
C GLY A 784 -23.98 7.77 -6.11
N HIS A 785 -24.87 8.48 -6.79
CA HIS A 785 -24.52 9.24 -8.00
C HIS A 785 -24.12 10.69 -7.67
N ASP A 786 -24.65 11.24 -6.58
CA ASP A 786 -24.41 12.60 -6.12
C ASP A 786 -23.44 12.66 -4.93
N GLU A 787 -22.87 13.85 -4.68
CA GLU A 787 -22.05 14.08 -3.50
C GLU A 787 -22.89 13.96 -2.21
N ALA A 788 -22.39 13.17 -1.26
CA ALA A 788 -23.04 12.99 0.03
C ALA A 788 -22.59 14.08 1.01
N THR A 789 -23.55 14.81 1.56
CA THR A 789 -23.29 15.84 2.57
C THR A 789 -23.06 15.23 3.94
N VAL A 790 -21.84 15.36 4.43
CA VAL A 790 -21.46 14.99 5.80
C VAL A 790 -21.70 16.20 6.71
N ARG A 791 -22.45 15.99 7.79
CA ARG A 791 -22.95 17.02 8.72
C ARG A 791 -22.30 16.89 10.09
N PHE A 792 -22.37 17.94 10.91
CA PHE A 792 -21.87 17.86 12.30
C PHE A 792 -22.77 17.05 13.22
N GLU A 793 -24.06 16.96 12.90
CA GLU A 793 -25.10 16.30 13.70
C GLU A 793 -25.93 15.35 12.83
N PRO A 794 -26.48 14.25 13.39
CA PRO A 794 -27.30 13.28 12.67
C PRO A 794 -28.73 13.81 12.44
N SER A 795 -28.85 14.88 11.66
CA SER A 795 -30.12 15.50 11.30
C SER A 795 -30.06 16.10 9.91
N ALA A 796 -31.16 16.02 9.15
CA ALA A 796 -31.28 16.63 7.83
C ALA A 796 -31.14 18.16 7.88
N SER A 797 -31.51 18.79 9.00
CA SER A 797 -31.34 20.22 9.26
C SER A 797 -29.97 20.58 9.86
N GLY A 798 -29.11 19.60 10.12
CA GLY A 798 -27.79 19.82 10.74
C GLY A 798 -26.83 20.55 9.81
N THR A 799 -25.93 21.35 10.36
CA THR A 799 -24.93 22.12 9.60
C THR A 799 -24.02 21.18 8.80
N ALA A 800 -23.89 21.45 7.49
CA ALA A 800 -22.98 20.73 6.61
C ALA A 800 -21.52 20.97 7.05
N HIS A 801 -20.74 19.89 7.18
CA HIS A 801 -19.33 19.93 7.54
C HIS A 801 -18.44 19.81 6.30
N PHE A 802 -18.69 18.83 5.43
CA PHE A 802 -18.02 18.68 4.13
C PHE A 802 -18.84 17.81 3.17
N GLN A 803 -18.54 17.90 1.87
CA GLN A 803 -19.09 17.00 0.85
C GLN A 803 -18.13 15.83 0.61
N ALA A 804 -18.67 14.62 0.55
CA ALA A 804 -17.94 13.41 0.21
C ALA A 804 -18.42 12.90 -1.15
N LYS A 805 -17.49 12.71 -2.09
CA LYS A 805 -17.82 12.25 -3.45
C LYS A 805 -18.11 10.75 -3.45
N PRO A 806 -18.90 10.25 -4.42
CA PRO A 806 -18.99 8.81 -4.67
C PRO A 806 -17.59 8.19 -4.83
N GLY A 807 -17.35 7.09 -4.13
CA GLY A 807 -16.05 6.41 -4.09
C GLY A 807 -15.13 6.86 -2.96
N THR A 808 -15.51 7.88 -2.18
CA THR A 808 -14.73 8.30 -1.01
C THR A 808 -14.70 7.23 0.07
N VAL A 809 -13.50 6.82 0.48
CA VAL A 809 -13.30 5.81 1.53
C VAL A 809 -13.29 6.46 2.92
N VAL A 810 -14.16 6.01 3.80
CA VAL A 810 -14.31 6.53 5.18
C VAL A 810 -14.32 5.41 6.21
N ARG A 811 -13.88 5.71 7.42
CA ARG A 811 -13.99 4.83 8.57
C ARG A 811 -15.34 5.03 9.24
N LEU A 812 -16.12 3.97 9.39
CA LEU A 812 -17.40 3.97 10.10
C LEU A 812 -17.14 3.89 11.61
N LEU A 813 -17.60 4.89 12.36
CA LEU A 813 -17.45 4.97 13.81
C LEU A 813 -18.69 4.46 14.56
N GLY A 814 -19.87 4.55 13.94
CA GLY A 814 -21.12 4.08 14.51
C GLY A 814 -22.33 4.50 13.66
N THR A 815 -23.52 4.06 14.06
CA THR A 815 -24.79 4.39 13.40
C THR A 815 -25.83 4.82 14.43
N ARG A 816 -26.70 5.76 14.06
CA ARG A 816 -27.80 6.25 14.90
C ARG A 816 -28.96 6.72 14.03
N GLU A 817 -30.14 6.13 14.21
CA GLU A 817 -31.42 6.61 13.63
C GLU A 817 -31.35 6.93 12.11
N GLY A 818 -30.76 6.03 11.32
CA GLY A 818 -30.61 6.22 9.86
C GLY A 818 -29.40 7.05 9.43
N TRP A 819 -28.56 7.48 10.38
CA TRP A 819 -27.30 8.19 10.13
C TRP A 819 -26.10 7.33 10.47
N ALA A 820 -25.03 7.48 9.70
CA ALA A 820 -23.73 6.86 9.91
C ALA A 820 -22.71 7.93 10.32
N GLN A 821 -22.03 7.73 11.45
CA GLN A 821 -20.90 8.58 11.84
C GLN A 821 -19.64 8.08 11.13
N VAL A 822 -19.01 8.95 10.36
CA VAL A 822 -17.88 8.63 9.50
C VAL A 822 -16.68 9.51 9.80
N GLU A 823 -15.48 8.96 9.58
CA GLU A 823 -14.20 9.65 9.68
C GLU A 823 -13.41 9.46 8.40
N ARG A 824 -12.97 10.57 7.80
CA ARG A 824 -12.13 10.56 6.60
C ARG A 824 -10.65 10.45 6.98
N ALA A 825 -9.80 10.07 6.03
CA ALA A 825 -8.36 9.88 6.25
C ALA A 825 -7.61 11.11 6.80
N ASP A 826 -8.14 12.32 6.59
CA ASP A 826 -7.61 13.58 7.13
C ASP A 826 -8.05 13.86 8.59
N GLY A 827 -8.76 12.92 9.22
CA GLY A 827 -9.24 13.01 10.60
C GLY A 827 -10.54 13.78 10.77
N ARG A 828 -11.13 14.32 9.69
CA ARG A 828 -12.44 14.99 9.76
C ARG A 828 -13.54 13.97 10.03
N ARG A 829 -14.43 14.31 10.97
CA ARG A 829 -15.55 13.47 11.40
C ARG A 829 -16.88 14.15 11.16
N GLY A 830 -17.92 13.36 10.93
CA GLY A 830 -19.30 13.87 10.85
C GLY A 830 -20.30 12.75 10.61
N TRP A 831 -21.53 13.12 10.33
CA TRP A 831 -22.67 12.25 10.13
C TRP A 831 -23.16 12.34 8.69
N VAL A 832 -23.35 11.21 8.05
CA VAL A 832 -23.90 11.08 6.70
C VAL A 832 -25.12 10.17 6.75
N GLU A 833 -26.05 10.32 5.81
CA GLU A 833 -27.17 9.38 5.71
C GLU A 833 -26.63 7.96 5.51
N GLN A 834 -27.16 7.00 6.27
CA GLN A 834 -26.67 5.63 6.25
C GLN A 834 -26.82 4.98 4.87
N ALA A 835 -27.82 5.40 4.08
CA ALA A 835 -28.03 4.92 2.71
C ALA A 835 -26.95 5.39 1.72
N ALA A 836 -26.24 6.49 2.03
CA ALA A 836 -25.18 7.04 1.18
C ALA A 836 -23.82 6.37 1.41
N VAL A 837 -23.71 5.39 2.30
CA VAL A 837 -22.48 4.65 2.57
C VAL A 837 -22.72 3.15 2.60
N ALA A 838 -21.78 2.38 2.05
CA ALA A 838 -21.79 0.92 2.11
C ALA A 838 -20.49 0.41 2.74
N THR A 839 -20.61 -0.56 3.65
CA THR A 839 -19.46 -1.15 4.35
C THR A 839 -18.66 -2.06 3.44
N ILE A 840 -17.34 -1.93 3.47
CA ILE A 840 -16.41 -2.80 2.73
C ILE A 840 -16.45 -4.20 3.31
#